data_AF-A0AAN7Z1A5-F1
#
_entry.id   AF-A0AAN7Z1A5-F1
#
_cell.length_a   1.000
_cell.length_b   1.000
_cell.length_c   1.000
_cell.angle_alpha   90.00
_cell.angle_beta   90.00
_cell.angle_gamma   90.00
#
_symmetry.space_group_name_H-M   'P 1'
#
loop_
_entity.id
_entity.type
_entity.pdbx_description
1 polymer ?
#
loop_
_entity_poly.entity_id
_entity_poly.type
_entity_poly.pdbx_seq_one_letter_code
_entity_poly.pdbx_strand_id
1 'polypeptide(L)'
;MKIKEEETNKIYQLYKSIFKNKYLSNIIWGYVYKFNQQITDCHSYGREFTYCVNYEEATLDWIIRNNSFSLLFDKIKSNHCFEKNEFTFINLKVVIEKIIDLETKEKENEKGQSINNNNNNNNNNNKNLLKKFFRNNLENLFNANLNHPKLTYYMDINLIEFAIHTQRIEFLKMVYNESKYKKKNLNNLFNENIYKTCWNCLDLSLKLGNLDIIKYVHKEMGLSIVDHSKALHYSLMSDNRSKVVEYLLDEINYQPPTSHTGSFDGYFLNLIQLEFNLFKRLYEMGSPLLYSSRVIIYLISEKFNDTLSFKKINFKKNLLHFIQCTIYVISLGYQVPSKFKKSIDYKSLLLKIEKLINSTNNNNNNNNNNNNNNNNNNNNNNNNNNNNNNNNNNNNNNNNNNNNNNNNNNNNNNNNNNNNINNNEDSGIVSKIKNIFRFSILPTSNDNEIDSLIEREIKRIFIFEFLIPLEMPIKERMCMLIIDFAREYGEYNLLPDSLLKFKEPPATNIEICRSFLSIAKFNSDSKLISIIENSFLTFKDLESFLKNDTTYYGDSPSMYDNFNGYSSSSRSISNYDDFSDSNHFNNLFNTEKIKIQDQIQYLSIVLKHSINALIPNRLLLQHILINNQRDVVFENIEKIIQVIKEYYSKMEKDYFIKASKSGVDNETLPFSSTKGVGLFCASLFVDNKELFKYLYRNHSECFDWNAPIISSKVVRKNDIDFIQFLFDNYIGYVKYAIDYCINRESAQYMAETLGFKFSSKILVSVGSNSKINNWNSNYLFNYLLNHMIENLKDNNNNNNNNNNNNNNNNNNNNNNNNNNNNNNNNNNNNNNNNNNNNDNYFEGYEMIVIASLNSYKYCKSIESKVLDGSLLPEKLSTNAPPNFGQCFSWKTMEKWFLENTRDIPKVISLGNYNHLVELANEIQQYSNSLENCNHTNYLAKRYYNLGSVKSQNYSNPKIKKIIKTIEELLIN
;
A
#
# COMPACT_ATOMS: atom_id res chain seq x y z
N MET A 1 -19.10 -11.77 21.55
CA MET A 1 -19.09 -13.07 22.28
C MET A 1 -19.63 -14.14 21.35
N LYS A 2 -19.13 -15.38 21.40
CA LYS A 2 -19.71 -16.51 20.63
C LYS A 2 -20.63 -17.32 21.55
N ILE A 3 -21.92 -17.02 21.54
CA ILE A 3 -22.97 -17.91 22.06
C ILE A 3 -23.05 -19.14 21.12
N LYS A 4 -23.26 -20.34 21.65
CA LYS A 4 -23.30 -21.57 20.84
C LYS A 4 -24.63 -21.68 20.07
N GLU A 5 -24.58 -22.27 18.88
CA GLU A 5 -25.73 -22.45 17.97
C GLU A 5 -26.90 -23.22 18.64
N GLU A 6 -26.58 -24.12 19.58
CA GLU A 6 -27.56 -24.77 20.47
C GLU A 6 -28.26 -23.82 21.46
N GLU A 7 -27.51 -22.89 22.07
CA GLU A 7 -28.04 -21.94 23.04
C GLU A 7 -28.97 -20.95 22.33
N THR A 8 -28.60 -20.50 21.13
CA THR A 8 -29.47 -19.69 20.27
C THR A 8 -30.78 -20.41 19.93
N ASN A 9 -30.73 -21.71 19.61
CA ASN A 9 -31.94 -22.51 19.38
C ASN A 9 -32.79 -22.71 20.64
N LYS A 10 -32.17 -22.95 21.81
CA LYS A 10 -32.88 -23.05 23.11
C LYS A 10 -33.56 -21.73 23.48
N ILE A 11 -32.88 -20.60 23.25
CA ILE A 11 -33.42 -19.24 23.44
C ILE A 11 -34.60 -18.98 22.49
N TYR A 12 -34.50 -19.35 21.20
CA TYR A 12 -35.60 -19.20 20.23
C TYR A 12 -36.82 -20.07 20.60
N GLN A 13 -36.62 -21.33 21.02
CA GLN A 13 -37.69 -22.19 21.53
C GLN A 13 -38.37 -21.57 22.76
N LEU A 14 -37.59 -21.04 23.71
CA LEU A 14 -38.09 -20.37 24.91
C LEU A 14 -38.94 -19.14 24.54
N TYR A 15 -38.43 -18.23 23.70
CA TYR A 15 -39.20 -17.10 23.17
C TYR A 15 -40.50 -17.57 22.50
N LYS A 16 -40.46 -18.61 21.66
CA LYS A 16 -41.63 -19.15 20.96
C LYS A 16 -42.68 -19.76 21.91
N SER A 17 -42.27 -20.29 23.06
CA SER A 17 -43.21 -20.70 24.13
C SER A 17 -43.79 -19.51 24.89
N ILE A 18 -42.97 -18.50 25.21
CA ILE A 18 -43.37 -17.30 25.93
C ILE A 18 -44.38 -16.48 25.10
N PHE A 19 -44.09 -16.27 23.82
CA PHE A 19 -44.93 -15.43 22.94
C PHE A 19 -46.32 -16.00 22.65
N LYS A 20 -46.59 -17.28 22.98
CA LYS A 20 -47.96 -17.84 22.97
C LYS A 20 -48.82 -17.30 24.12
N ASN A 21 -48.24 -16.81 25.21
CA ASN A 21 -48.97 -16.19 26.32
C ASN A 21 -49.05 -14.67 26.10
N LYS A 22 -50.16 -14.20 25.51
CA LYS A 22 -50.40 -12.80 25.14
C LYS A 22 -50.15 -11.79 26.27
N TYR A 23 -50.35 -12.16 27.54
CA TYR A 23 -50.09 -11.29 28.68
C TYR A 23 -48.58 -11.13 28.95
N LEU A 24 -47.85 -12.24 29.00
CA LEU A 24 -46.39 -12.26 29.14
C LEU A 24 -45.69 -11.62 27.93
N SER A 25 -46.19 -11.82 26.71
CA SER A 25 -45.72 -11.15 25.50
C SER A 25 -45.70 -9.63 25.67
N ASN A 26 -46.81 -9.05 26.14
CA ASN A 26 -46.94 -7.59 26.27
C ASN A 26 -46.03 -7.01 27.35
N ILE A 27 -45.87 -7.71 28.49
CA ILE A 27 -44.98 -7.29 29.57
C ILE A 27 -43.52 -7.34 29.11
N ILE A 28 -43.09 -8.46 28.51
CA ILE A 28 -41.71 -8.64 28.05
C ILE A 28 -41.40 -7.67 26.90
N TRP A 29 -42.34 -7.44 25.98
CA TRP A 29 -42.19 -6.40 24.96
C TRP A 29 -41.99 -5.02 25.59
N GLY A 30 -42.78 -4.64 26.60
CA GLY A 30 -42.63 -3.36 27.30
C GLY A 30 -41.28 -3.16 28.00
N TYR A 31 -40.69 -4.22 28.57
CA TYR A 31 -39.35 -4.17 29.16
C TYR A 31 -38.24 -4.16 28.10
N VAL A 32 -38.33 -5.02 27.07
CA VAL A 32 -37.34 -5.08 25.98
C VAL A 32 -37.32 -3.78 25.17
N TYR A 33 -38.49 -3.19 24.90
CA TYR A 33 -38.61 -1.89 24.24
C TYR A 33 -37.85 -0.80 25.01
N LYS A 34 -38.10 -0.66 26.33
CA LYS A 34 -37.42 0.32 27.18
C LYS A 34 -35.91 0.08 27.30
N PHE A 35 -35.48 -1.18 27.41
CA PHE A 35 -34.06 -1.53 27.53
C PHE A 35 -33.30 -1.26 26.21
N ASN A 36 -33.91 -1.57 25.07
CA ASN A 36 -33.32 -1.29 23.75
C ASN A 36 -33.27 0.22 23.48
N GLN A 37 -34.28 0.98 23.89
CA GLN A 37 -34.30 2.44 23.79
C GLN A 37 -33.11 3.09 24.53
N GLN A 38 -32.76 2.56 25.71
CA GLN A 38 -31.56 3.00 26.47
C GLN A 38 -30.23 2.63 25.80
N ILE A 39 -30.21 1.65 24.89
CA ILE A 39 -29.00 1.26 24.14
C ILE A 39 -28.88 2.07 22.84
N THR A 40 -29.98 2.40 22.16
CA THR A 40 -29.93 3.17 20.90
C THR A 40 -29.48 4.62 21.08
N ASP A 41 -29.67 5.20 22.26
CA ASP A 41 -29.31 6.61 22.51
C ASP A 41 -27.79 6.82 22.77
N CYS A 42 -26.98 5.76 22.91
CA CYS A 42 -25.56 5.88 23.24
C CYS A 42 -24.66 6.29 22.05
N HIS A 43 -24.70 7.57 21.67
CA HIS A 43 -23.95 8.19 20.56
C HIS A 43 -22.39 8.15 20.67
N SER A 44 -21.81 7.49 21.68
CA SER A 44 -20.44 7.77 22.14
C SER A 44 -19.29 7.04 21.44
N TYR A 45 -19.52 5.96 20.68
CA TYR A 45 -18.41 5.09 20.22
C TYR A 45 -18.50 4.53 18.79
N GLY A 46 -18.99 5.32 17.82
CA GLY A 46 -18.67 5.13 16.38
C GLY A 46 -19.09 3.80 15.74
N ARG A 47 -19.95 3.02 16.41
CA ARG A 47 -20.62 1.84 15.88
C ARG A 47 -22.10 2.14 15.87
N GLU A 48 -22.71 2.08 14.69
CA GLU A 48 -24.16 2.13 14.55
C GLU A 48 -24.76 0.90 15.25
N PHE A 49 -25.27 1.07 16.47
CA PHE A 49 -26.17 0.11 17.08
C PHE A 49 -27.47 0.14 16.27
N THR A 50 -27.58 -0.75 15.28
CA THR A 50 -28.76 -0.76 14.40
C THR A 50 -30.01 -0.97 15.23
N TYR A 51 -31.00 -0.10 15.04
CA TYR A 51 -32.30 -0.19 15.71
C TYR A 51 -32.89 -1.60 15.65
N CYS A 52 -33.53 -2.03 16.74
CA CYS A 52 -34.34 -3.25 16.75
C CYS A 52 -35.61 -3.01 15.92
N VAL A 53 -35.60 -3.53 14.69
CA VAL A 53 -36.73 -3.51 13.76
C VAL A 53 -37.72 -4.64 14.05
N ASN A 54 -39.00 -4.43 13.76
CA ASN A 54 -40.00 -5.50 13.78
C ASN A 54 -39.75 -6.52 12.65
N TYR A 55 -40.38 -7.71 12.74
CA TYR A 55 -40.17 -8.79 11.77
C TYR A 55 -40.40 -8.35 10.32
N GLU A 56 -41.47 -7.62 10.03
CA GLU A 56 -41.74 -7.15 8.66
C GLU A 56 -40.72 -6.08 8.22
N GLU A 57 -40.43 -5.10 9.07
CA GLU A 57 -39.45 -4.01 8.88
C GLU A 57 -38.01 -4.48 8.66
N ALA A 58 -37.68 -5.74 8.98
CA ALA A 58 -36.35 -6.30 8.81
C ALA A 58 -35.97 -6.50 7.33
N THR A 59 -35.47 -5.45 6.70
CA THR A 59 -34.93 -5.46 5.32
C THR A 59 -33.76 -6.44 5.20
N LEU A 60 -33.51 -6.94 3.99
CA LEU A 60 -32.40 -7.83 3.67
C LEU A 60 -31.04 -7.22 4.04
N ASP A 61 -30.90 -5.92 3.83
CA ASP A 61 -29.71 -5.14 4.20
C ASP A 61 -29.50 -5.12 5.73
N TRP A 62 -30.53 -4.83 6.52
CA TRP A 62 -30.46 -4.87 7.99
C TRP A 62 -30.10 -6.29 8.49
N ILE A 63 -30.73 -7.31 7.89
CA ILE A 63 -30.49 -8.72 8.21
C ILE A 63 -29.03 -9.11 7.97
N ILE A 64 -28.44 -8.66 6.87
CA ILE A 64 -27.06 -8.99 6.49
C ILE A 64 -26.05 -8.23 7.34
N ARG A 65 -26.24 -6.92 7.57
CA ARG A 65 -25.38 -6.12 8.46
C ARG A 65 -25.30 -6.72 9.87
N ASN A 66 -26.42 -7.23 10.37
CA ASN A 66 -26.51 -7.86 11.69
C ASN A 66 -26.16 -9.36 11.73
N ASN A 67 -25.87 -10.00 10.60
CA ASN A 67 -25.67 -11.45 10.48
C ASN A 67 -26.88 -12.27 10.99
N SER A 68 -28.08 -11.73 10.91
CA SER A 68 -29.36 -12.30 11.40
C SER A 68 -29.90 -13.41 10.50
N PHE A 69 -29.05 -14.35 10.07
CA PHE A 69 -29.38 -15.33 9.03
C PHE A 69 -30.49 -16.32 9.44
N SER A 70 -30.75 -16.54 10.73
CA SER A 70 -31.94 -17.26 11.20
C SER A 70 -33.24 -16.58 10.75
N LEU A 71 -33.32 -15.25 10.86
CA LEU A 71 -34.43 -14.43 10.40
C LEU A 71 -34.56 -14.44 8.86
N LEU A 72 -33.44 -14.44 8.13
CA LEU A 72 -33.43 -14.65 6.68
C LEU A 72 -34.10 -15.98 6.31
N PHE A 73 -33.69 -17.08 6.95
CA PHE A 73 -34.24 -18.40 6.65
C PHE A 73 -35.71 -18.53 7.07
N ASP A 74 -36.13 -17.90 8.16
CA ASP A 74 -37.54 -17.88 8.57
C ASP A 74 -38.41 -17.02 7.63
N LYS A 75 -37.94 -15.85 7.16
CA LYS A 75 -38.60 -15.07 6.09
C LYS A 75 -38.74 -15.85 4.78
N ILE A 76 -37.70 -16.59 4.38
CA ILE A 76 -37.76 -17.50 3.21
C ILE A 76 -38.78 -18.62 3.43
N LYS A 77 -38.85 -19.20 4.65
CA LYS A 77 -39.84 -20.23 5.00
C LYS A 77 -41.27 -19.68 5.06
N SER A 78 -41.48 -18.42 5.44
CA SER A 78 -42.81 -17.77 5.50
C SER A 78 -43.31 -17.21 4.16
N ASN A 79 -42.58 -17.39 3.07
CA ASN A 79 -42.84 -16.79 1.76
C ASN A 79 -42.77 -15.25 1.71
N HIS A 80 -41.96 -14.63 2.57
CA HIS A 80 -41.73 -13.19 2.51
C HIS A 80 -41.03 -12.81 1.18
N CYS A 81 -41.46 -11.68 0.59
CA CYS A 81 -40.88 -11.08 -0.60
C CYS A 81 -40.19 -9.78 -0.21
N PHE A 82 -38.89 -9.69 -0.47
CA PHE A 82 -38.06 -8.52 -0.21
C PHE A 82 -38.18 -7.52 -1.37
N GLU A 83 -38.06 -6.22 -1.09
CA GLU A 83 -38.19 -5.17 -2.12
C GLU A 83 -37.03 -5.19 -3.15
N LYS A 84 -37.29 -4.70 -4.36
CA LYS A 84 -36.30 -4.60 -5.47
C LYS A 84 -34.99 -3.92 -5.04
N ASN A 85 -35.11 -2.82 -4.31
CA ASN A 85 -34.01 -1.96 -3.83
C ASN A 85 -33.06 -2.67 -2.85
N GLU A 86 -33.54 -3.68 -2.12
CA GLU A 86 -32.73 -4.42 -1.14
C GLU A 86 -31.73 -5.38 -1.79
N PHE A 87 -32.02 -5.82 -3.02
CA PHE A 87 -31.19 -6.70 -3.83
C PHE A 87 -29.99 -5.98 -4.46
N THR A 88 -29.10 -5.44 -3.63
CA THR A 88 -27.76 -5.04 -4.06
C THR A 88 -26.93 -6.28 -4.43
N PHE A 89 -25.90 -6.11 -5.28
CA PHE A 89 -24.97 -7.19 -5.64
C PHE A 89 -24.38 -7.90 -4.40
N ILE A 90 -24.00 -7.12 -3.38
CA ILE A 90 -23.42 -7.64 -2.14
C ILE A 90 -24.47 -8.42 -1.35
N ASN A 91 -25.64 -7.83 -1.13
CA ASN A 91 -26.70 -8.46 -0.33
C ASN A 91 -27.16 -9.78 -0.93
N LEU A 92 -27.48 -9.78 -2.23
CA LEU A 92 -27.92 -10.98 -2.92
C LEU A 92 -26.83 -12.06 -2.92
N LYS A 93 -25.55 -11.70 -3.05
CA LYS A 93 -24.45 -12.68 -2.98
C LYS A 93 -24.39 -13.37 -1.62
N VAL A 94 -24.43 -12.61 -0.52
CA VAL A 94 -24.39 -13.18 0.84
C VAL A 94 -25.59 -14.10 1.10
N VAL A 95 -26.78 -13.74 0.60
CA VAL A 95 -27.99 -14.59 0.72
C VAL A 95 -27.80 -15.93 0.01
N ILE A 96 -27.37 -15.93 -1.25
CA ILE A 96 -27.16 -17.16 -2.02
C ILE A 96 -26.08 -18.04 -1.37
N GLU A 97 -24.99 -17.46 -0.88
CA GLU A 97 -23.96 -18.19 -0.13
C GLU A 97 -24.53 -18.81 1.16
N LYS A 98 -25.26 -18.05 1.98
CA LYS A 98 -25.78 -18.53 3.28
C LYS A 98 -26.87 -19.58 3.15
N ILE A 99 -27.73 -19.51 2.13
CA ILE A 99 -28.70 -20.57 1.84
C ILE A 99 -27.97 -21.87 1.47
N ILE A 100 -26.92 -21.78 0.65
CA ILE A 100 -26.17 -22.95 0.19
C ILE A 100 -25.29 -23.55 1.31
N ASP A 101 -24.72 -22.73 2.19
CA ASP A 101 -24.03 -23.19 3.40
C ASP A 101 -24.97 -24.03 4.28
N LEU A 102 -26.21 -23.56 4.50
CA LEU A 102 -27.24 -24.26 5.27
C LEU A 102 -27.64 -25.58 4.59
N GLU A 103 -28.02 -25.52 3.30
CA GLU A 103 -28.36 -26.71 2.51
C GLU A 103 -27.17 -27.70 2.41
N THR A 104 -25.94 -27.32 2.73
CA THR A 104 -24.77 -28.21 2.76
C THR A 104 -24.59 -28.85 4.14
N LYS A 105 -24.61 -28.06 5.23
CA LYS A 105 -24.57 -28.57 6.62
C LYS A 105 -25.61 -29.67 6.86
N GLU A 106 -26.83 -29.48 6.35
CA GLU A 106 -27.93 -30.44 6.54
C GLU A 106 -27.65 -31.79 5.84
N LYS A 107 -27.08 -31.77 4.63
CA LYS A 107 -26.67 -33.00 3.91
C LYS A 107 -25.53 -33.75 4.59
N GLU A 108 -24.67 -33.05 5.34
CA GLU A 108 -23.61 -33.67 6.13
C GLU A 108 -24.18 -34.32 7.41
N ASN A 109 -25.11 -33.65 8.08
CA ASN A 109 -25.85 -34.23 9.21
C ASN A 109 -26.68 -35.46 8.80
N GLU A 110 -27.34 -35.43 7.63
CA GLU A 110 -28.06 -36.60 7.08
C GLU A 110 -27.14 -37.82 6.90
N LYS A 111 -25.92 -37.63 6.38
CA LYS A 111 -24.93 -38.71 6.25
C LYS A 111 -24.50 -39.27 7.60
N GLY A 112 -24.31 -38.41 8.60
CA GLY A 112 -23.90 -38.80 9.95
C GLY A 112 -24.93 -39.65 10.73
N GLN A 113 -26.21 -39.63 10.33
CA GLN A 113 -27.29 -40.35 11.02
C GLN A 113 -27.73 -41.65 10.32
N SER A 114 -27.03 -42.07 9.27
CA SER A 114 -27.44 -43.09 8.29
C SER A 114 -27.45 -44.57 8.76
N ILE A 115 -27.57 -44.85 10.06
CA ILE A 115 -27.53 -46.22 10.63
C ILE A 115 -28.88 -46.69 11.21
N ASN A 116 -29.87 -45.82 11.47
CA ASN A 116 -31.16 -46.25 12.06
C ASN A 116 -32.43 -45.64 11.42
N ASN A 117 -33.28 -46.55 10.90
CA ASN A 117 -34.75 -46.45 10.73
C ASN A 117 -35.38 -45.41 9.76
N ASN A 118 -35.60 -45.85 8.51
CA ASN A 118 -36.85 -45.79 7.71
C ASN A 118 -37.72 -44.52 7.54
N ASN A 119 -37.47 -43.38 8.19
CA ASN A 119 -38.34 -42.19 8.09
C ASN A 119 -38.03 -41.30 6.85
N ASN A 120 -38.23 -41.85 5.65
CA ASN A 120 -37.79 -41.25 4.37
C ASN A 120 -38.55 -39.99 3.88
N ASN A 121 -39.62 -39.54 4.56
CA ASN A 121 -40.58 -38.58 3.97
C ASN A 121 -40.26 -37.08 4.18
N ASN A 122 -39.30 -36.69 5.03
CA ASN A 122 -39.09 -35.26 5.36
C ASN A 122 -38.00 -34.53 4.54
N ASN A 123 -37.01 -35.22 3.97
CA ASN A 123 -35.79 -34.58 3.43
C ASN A 123 -36.01 -33.81 2.10
N ASN A 124 -37.20 -33.88 1.50
CA ASN A 124 -37.54 -33.07 0.32
C ASN A 124 -37.82 -31.58 0.62
N ASN A 125 -38.04 -31.20 1.87
CA ASN A 125 -38.39 -29.80 2.20
C ASN A 125 -37.21 -28.83 2.10
N ASN A 126 -35.98 -29.26 2.41
CA ASN A 126 -34.86 -28.33 2.56
C ASN A 126 -34.11 -28.03 1.25
N LYS A 127 -34.05 -28.99 0.31
CA LYS A 127 -33.62 -28.78 -1.10
C LYS A 127 -34.50 -27.80 -1.91
N ASN A 128 -35.45 -27.15 -1.24
CA ASN A 128 -36.32 -26.13 -1.79
C ASN A 128 -36.05 -24.74 -1.19
N LEU A 129 -35.14 -24.52 -0.22
CA LEU A 129 -34.93 -23.17 0.34
C LEU A 129 -34.44 -22.17 -0.70
N LEU A 130 -33.42 -22.52 -1.49
CA LEU A 130 -32.97 -21.67 -2.60
C LEU A 130 -34.07 -21.44 -3.65
N LYS A 131 -34.82 -22.50 -4.00
CA LYS A 131 -35.92 -22.44 -4.97
C LYS A 131 -37.10 -21.60 -4.49
N LYS A 132 -37.39 -21.64 -3.19
CA LYS A 132 -38.47 -20.90 -2.53
C LYS A 132 -38.12 -19.41 -2.43
N PHE A 133 -36.91 -19.08 -1.97
CA PHE A 133 -36.38 -17.72 -2.05
C PHE A 133 -36.48 -17.16 -3.47
N PHE A 134 -35.98 -17.91 -4.46
CA PHE A 134 -35.98 -17.45 -5.85
C PHE A 134 -37.37 -17.23 -6.45
N ARG A 135 -38.30 -18.17 -6.23
CA ARG A 135 -39.69 -18.06 -6.72
C ARG A 135 -40.45 -16.91 -6.09
N ASN A 136 -40.34 -16.75 -4.76
CA ASN A 136 -41.08 -15.72 -4.03
C ASN A 136 -40.60 -14.30 -4.38
N ASN A 137 -39.33 -14.16 -4.78
CA ASN A 137 -38.70 -12.89 -5.11
C ASN A 137 -38.47 -12.71 -6.62
N LEU A 138 -39.06 -13.56 -7.46
CA LEU A 138 -38.72 -13.71 -8.89
C LEU A 138 -38.81 -12.41 -9.68
N GLU A 139 -39.83 -11.59 -9.42
CA GLU A 139 -40.01 -10.31 -10.12
C GLU A 139 -38.98 -9.26 -9.66
N ASN A 140 -38.84 -9.08 -8.36
CA ASN A 140 -37.89 -8.12 -7.77
C ASN A 140 -36.44 -8.46 -8.09
N LEU A 141 -36.07 -9.76 -8.15
CA LEU A 141 -34.74 -10.21 -8.58
C LEU A 141 -34.45 -9.93 -10.06
N PHE A 142 -35.41 -10.15 -10.96
CA PHE A 142 -35.23 -9.84 -12.39
C PHE A 142 -35.24 -8.34 -12.68
N ASN A 143 -35.84 -7.53 -11.80
CA ASN A 143 -35.87 -6.08 -11.90
C ASN A 143 -34.75 -5.38 -11.10
N ALA A 144 -33.91 -6.10 -10.35
CA ALA A 144 -32.90 -5.52 -9.46
C ALA A 144 -31.74 -4.82 -10.22
N ASN A 145 -31.26 -3.70 -9.69
CA ASN A 145 -30.06 -3.01 -10.17
C ASN A 145 -28.83 -3.60 -9.44
N LEU A 146 -28.14 -4.53 -10.10
CA LEU A 146 -27.03 -5.29 -9.52
C LEU A 146 -25.69 -4.68 -9.97
N ASN A 147 -25.18 -3.73 -9.20
CA ASN A 147 -23.95 -3.00 -9.54
C ASN A 147 -22.73 -3.69 -8.89
N HIS A 148 -21.80 -4.23 -9.69
CA HIS A 148 -20.69 -5.06 -9.18
C HIS A 148 -19.50 -4.19 -8.67
N PRO A 149 -19.15 -4.22 -7.37
CA PRO A 149 -18.32 -3.19 -6.73
C PRO A 149 -16.85 -3.12 -7.18
N LYS A 150 -16.34 -4.13 -7.90
CA LYS A 150 -14.97 -4.13 -8.48
C LYS A 150 -14.93 -4.10 -10.02
N LEU A 151 -16.07 -3.99 -10.71
CA LEU A 151 -16.13 -3.96 -12.18
C LEU A 151 -16.46 -2.54 -12.63
N THR A 152 -15.47 -1.65 -12.60
CA THR A 152 -15.58 -0.21 -12.87
C THR A 152 -16.13 0.17 -14.25
N TYR A 153 -16.29 -0.80 -15.16
CA TYR A 153 -16.81 -0.62 -16.52
C TYR A 153 -18.22 -1.21 -16.73
N TYR A 154 -18.79 -1.89 -15.73
CA TYR A 154 -20.13 -2.48 -15.80
C TYR A 154 -21.05 -1.79 -14.77
N MET A 155 -21.77 -0.76 -15.23
CA MET A 155 -22.66 0.06 -14.39
C MET A 155 -23.76 -0.79 -13.73
N ASP A 156 -24.42 -1.64 -14.51
CA ASP A 156 -25.39 -2.65 -14.06
C ASP A 156 -24.98 -4.00 -14.68
N ILE A 157 -24.99 -5.09 -13.91
CA ILE A 157 -24.95 -6.46 -14.46
C ILE A 157 -26.32 -7.11 -14.36
N ASN A 158 -26.64 -8.02 -15.28
CA ASN A 158 -27.95 -8.69 -15.27
C ASN A 158 -27.97 -9.92 -14.33
N LEU A 159 -29.16 -10.45 -14.02
CA LEU A 159 -29.32 -11.56 -13.06
C LEU A 159 -28.62 -12.87 -13.50
N ILE A 160 -28.39 -13.10 -14.80
CA ILE A 160 -27.64 -14.26 -15.31
C ILE A 160 -26.14 -14.06 -15.11
N GLU A 161 -25.62 -12.86 -15.43
CA GLU A 161 -24.22 -12.49 -15.12
C GLU A 161 -23.95 -12.55 -13.61
N PHE A 162 -24.89 -12.07 -12.80
CA PHE A 162 -24.84 -12.20 -11.34
C PHE A 162 -24.81 -13.68 -10.90
N ALA A 163 -25.66 -14.53 -11.48
CA ALA A 163 -25.68 -15.96 -11.16
C ALA A 163 -24.35 -16.63 -11.52
N ILE A 164 -23.72 -16.27 -12.64
CA ILE A 164 -22.35 -16.69 -12.99
C ILE A 164 -21.35 -16.17 -11.95
N HIS A 165 -21.44 -14.91 -11.51
CA HIS A 165 -20.62 -14.34 -10.43
C HIS A 165 -20.76 -15.04 -9.06
N THR A 166 -21.87 -15.70 -8.76
CA THR A 166 -22.00 -16.51 -7.52
C THR A 166 -21.12 -17.77 -7.55
N GLN A 167 -20.72 -18.24 -8.73
CA GLN A 167 -20.06 -19.53 -8.96
C GLN A 167 -20.90 -20.75 -8.49
N ARG A 168 -22.22 -20.62 -8.41
CA ARG A 168 -23.15 -21.69 -8.01
C ARG A 168 -24.02 -22.16 -9.20
N ILE A 169 -23.65 -23.29 -9.80
CA ILE A 169 -24.31 -23.85 -11.00
C ILE A 169 -25.83 -24.05 -10.84
N GLU A 170 -26.32 -24.51 -9.68
CA GLU A 170 -27.77 -24.71 -9.47
C GLU A 170 -28.56 -23.40 -9.46
N PHE A 171 -27.95 -22.30 -8.99
CA PHE A 171 -28.60 -20.99 -9.04
C PHE A 171 -28.65 -20.46 -10.49
N LEU A 172 -27.57 -20.62 -11.26
CA LEU A 172 -27.57 -20.31 -12.70
C LEU A 172 -28.61 -21.12 -13.48
N LYS A 173 -28.72 -22.43 -13.21
CA LYS A 173 -29.77 -23.29 -13.78
C LYS A 173 -31.17 -22.75 -13.48
N MET A 174 -31.44 -22.31 -12.24
CA MET A 174 -32.74 -21.74 -11.86
C MET A 174 -33.03 -20.43 -12.60
N VAL A 175 -32.08 -19.48 -12.61
CA VAL A 175 -32.24 -18.19 -13.29
C VAL A 175 -32.49 -18.40 -14.79
N TYR A 176 -31.66 -19.19 -15.46
CA TYR A 176 -31.77 -19.42 -16.91
C TYR A 176 -33.09 -20.12 -17.29
N ASN A 177 -33.53 -21.13 -16.53
CA ASN A 177 -34.78 -21.84 -16.84
C ASN A 177 -36.01 -20.94 -16.69
N GLU A 178 -36.06 -20.07 -15.68
CA GLU A 178 -37.15 -19.10 -15.52
C GLU A 178 -37.08 -17.97 -16.56
N SER A 179 -35.90 -17.52 -16.98
CA SER A 179 -35.75 -16.66 -18.17
C SER A 179 -36.29 -17.32 -19.44
N LYS A 180 -35.96 -18.60 -19.66
CA LYS A 180 -36.39 -19.43 -20.80
C LYS A 180 -37.90 -19.70 -20.79
N TYR A 181 -38.52 -19.77 -19.61
CA TYR A 181 -39.97 -19.84 -19.46
C TYR A 181 -40.65 -18.49 -19.76
N LYS A 182 -40.19 -17.39 -19.13
CA LYS A 182 -40.71 -16.03 -19.43
C LYS A 182 -40.63 -15.70 -20.93
N LYS A 183 -39.55 -16.12 -21.62
CA LYS A 183 -39.38 -15.97 -23.08
C LYS A 183 -40.50 -16.60 -23.92
N LYS A 184 -41.16 -17.67 -23.46
CA LYS A 184 -42.27 -18.30 -24.20
C LYS A 184 -43.59 -17.53 -24.10
N ASN A 185 -43.77 -16.74 -23.04
CA ASN A 185 -45.05 -16.10 -22.73
C ASN A 185 -45.10 -14.60 -23.11
N LEU A 186 -43.96 -14.01 -23.48
CA LEU A 186 -43.84 -12.61 -23.90
C LEU A 186 -43.66 -12.51 -25.42
N ASN A 187 -44.69 -12.03 -26.12
CA ASN A 187 -44.71 -11.92 -27.57
C ASN A 187 -43.61 -10.99 -28.12
N ASN A 188 -42.56 -11.60 -28.68
CA ASN A 188 -41.48 -11.07 -29.54
C ASN A 188 -40.64 -9.86 -29.07
N LEU A 189 -41.21 -8.79 -28.52
CA LEU A 189 -40.49 -7.53 -28.27
C LEU A 189 -39.37 -7.62 -27.21
N PHE A 190 -39.44 -8.57 -26.27
CA PHE A 190 -38.38 -8.82 -25.28
C PHE A 190 -37.22 -9.69 -25.80
N ASN A 191 -37.33 -10.30 -26.99
CA ASN A 191 -36.39 -11.34 -27.43
C ASN A 191 -34.99 -10.83 -27.77
N GLU A 192 -34.84 -9.62 -28.33
CA GLU A 192 -33.50 -9.13 -28.71
C GLU A 192 -32.65 -8.71 -27.51
N ASN A 193 -33.24 -7.97 -26.56
CA ASN A 193 -32.47 -7.31 -25.50
C ASN A 193 -31.80 -8.32 -24.55
N ILE A 194 -32.47 -9.44 -24.23
CA ILE A 194 -31.88 -10.49 -23.38
C ILE A 194 -30.66 -11.13 -24.05
N TYR A 195 -30.68 -11.34 -25.37
CA TYR A 195 -29.52 -11.92 -26.06
C TYR A 195 -28.40 -10.89 -26.20
N LYS A 196 -28.72 -9.63 -26.55
CA LYS A 196 -27.75 -8.52 -26.62
C LYS A 196 -27.03 -8.28 -25.28
N THR A 197 -27.68 -8.47 -24.13
CA THR A 197 -27.03 -8.36 -22.81
C THR A 197 -26.30 -9.64 -22.38
N CYS A 198 -26.69 -10.82 -22.86
CA CYS A 198 -26.05 -12.08 -22.47
C CYS A 198 -24.75 -12.42 -23.23
N TRP A 199 -24.33 -11.64 -24.24
CA TRP A 199 -23.13 -11.94 -25.05
C TRP A 199 -21.83 -12.11 -24.21
N ASN A 200 -21.73 -11.46 -23.05
CA ASN A 200 -20.57 -11.59 -22.15
C ASN A 200 -20.62 -12.82 -21.22
N CYS A 201 -21.69 -13.61 -21.20
CA CYS A 201 -21.87 -14.68 -20.20
C CYS A 201 -20.82 -15.79 -20.34
N LEU A 202 -20.44 -16.19 -21.56
CA LEU A 202 -19.40 -17.20 -21.76
C LEU A 202 -18.03 -16.65 -21.33
N ASP A 203 -17.67 -15.46 -21.83
CA ASP A 203 -16.45 -14.73 -21.45
C ASP A 203 -16.29 -14.57 -19.92
N LEU A 204 -17.37 -14.19 -19.24
CA LEU A 204 -17.41 -14.09 -17.77
C LEU A 204 -17.24 -15.45 -17.08
N SER A 205 -17.85 -16.51 -17.61
CA SER A 205 -17.69 -17.86 -17.07
C SER A 205 -16.25 -18.38 -17.21
N LEU A 206 -15.62 -18.16 -18.36
CA LEU A 206 -14.22 -18.50 -18.63
C LEU A 206 -13.29 -17.74 -17.67
N LYS A 207 -13.57 -16.45 -17.43
CA LYS A 207 -12.82 -15.60 -16.49
C LYS A 207 -12.83 -16.12 -15.05
N LEU A 208 -13.96 -16.68 -14.61
CA LEU A 208 -14.14 -17.13 -13.22
C LEU A 208 -13.73 -18.60 -13.00
N GLY A 209 -13.82 -19.46 -14.02
CA GLY A 209 -13.15 -20.77 -14.02
C GLY A 209 -13.92 -22.00 -13.51
N ASN A 210 -15.14 -21.84 -13.00
CA ASN A 210 -15.99 -22.97 -12.67
C ASN A 210 -16.38 -23.71 -13.96
N LEU A 211 -15.78 -24.89 -14.15
CA LEU A 211 -15.93 -25.69 -15.37
C LEU A 211 -17.37 -26.18 -15.59
N ASP A 212 -18.14 -26.45 -14.53
CA ASP A 212 -19.55 -26.86 -14.66
C ASP A 212 -20.42 -25.70 -15.18
N ILE A 213 -20.12 -24.47 -14.73
CA ILE A 213 -20.76 -23.25 -15.25
C ILE A 213 -20.37 -23.00 -16.70
N ILE A 214 -19.08 -23.10 -17.04
CA ILE A 214 -18.61 -22.93 -18.42
C ILE A 214 -19.26 -23.99 -19.34
N LYS A 215 -19.34 -25.26 -18.91
CA LYS A 215 -20.02 -26.34 -19.63
C LYS A 215 -21.52 -26.06 -19.82
N TYR A 216 -22.20 -25.57 -18.80
CA TYR A 216 -23.61 -25.20 -18.86
C TYR A 216 -23.87 -24.00 -19.79
N VAL A 217 -23.07 -22.94 -19.68
CA VAL A 217 -23.18 -21.73 -20.52
C VAL A 217 -22.91 -22.04 -21.99
N HIS A 218 -21.93 -22.90 -22.29
CA HIS A 218 -21.67 -23.36 -23.65
C HIS A 218 -22.79 -24.27 -24.18
N LYS A 219 -23.07 -25.39 -23.50
CA LYS A 219 -23.88 -26.49 -24.06
C LYS A 219 -25.40 -26.33 -23.83
N GLU A 220 -25.81 -25.99 -22.60
CA GLU A 220 -27.23 -25.94 -22.23
C GLU A 220 -27.88 -24.57 -22.53
N MET A 221 -27.10 -23.49 -22.40
CA MET A 221 -27.54 -22.15 -22.78
C MET A 221 -27.32 -21.85 -24.28
N GLY A 222 -26.45 -22.61 -24.95
CA GLY A 222 -26.17 -22.49 -26.38
C GLY A 222 -25.37 -21.24 -26.77
N LEU A 223 -24.52 -20.72 -25.88
CA LEU A 223 -23.70 -19.55 -26.16
C LEU A 223 -22.33 -19.97 -26.71
N SER A 224 -22.02 -19.53 -27.93
CA SER A 224 -20.71 -19.69 -28.57
C SER A 224 -19.73 -18.56 -28.19
N ILE A 225 -18.46 -18.75 -28.51
CA ILE A 225 -17.44 -17.71 -28.41
C ILE A 225 -17.72 -16.64 -29.47
N VAL A 226 -17.84 -15.38 -29.03
CA VAL A 226 -17.97 -14.22 -29.92
C VAL A 226 -16.58 -13.68 -30.29
N ASP A 227 -15.72 -13.45 -29.30
CA ASP A 227 -14.36 -12.92 -29.48
C ASP A 227 -13.31 -13.97 -29.07
N HIS A 228 -12.63 -14.53 -30.07
CA HIS A 228 -11.63 -15.57 -29.87
C HIS A 228 -10.39 -15.05 -29.13
N SER A 229 -10.05 -13.75 -29.19
CA SER A 229 -8.95 -13.20 -28.40
C SER A 229 -9.31 -13.11 -26.91
N LYS A 230 -10.55 -12.68 -26.61
CA LYS A 230 -11.04 -12.57 -25.23
C LYS A 230 -11.24 -13.93 -24.56
N ALA A 231 -11.81 -14.90 -25.26
CA ALA A 231 -12.08 -16.23 -24.68
C ALA A 231 -10.83 -16.86 -24.07
N LEU A 232 -9.69 -16.86 -24.78
CA LEU A 232 -8.42 -17.37 -24.25
C LEU A 232 -7.84 -16.45 -23.17
N HIS A 233 -7.90 -15.12 -23.31
CA HIS A 233 -7.45 -14.19 -22.26
C HIS A 233 -8.19 -14.43 -20.93
N TYR A 234 -9.51 -14.54 -20.96
CA TYR A 234 -10.31 -14.80 -19.76
C TYR A 234 -10.10 -16.20 -19.22
N SER A 235 -9.99 -17.23 -20.08
CA SER A 235 -9.60 -18.58 -19.66
C SER A 235 -8.26 -18.60 -18.90
N LEU A 236 -7.32 -17.73 -19.28
CA LEU A 236 -6.05 -17.56 -18.59
C LEU A 236 -6.16 -16.76 -17.29
N MET A 237 -7.05 -15.76 -17.19
CA MET A 237 -7.29 -15.05 -15.93
C MET A 237 -7.83 -15.96 -14.80
N SER A 238 -8.36 -17.12 -15.14
CA SER A 238 -8.93 -18.09 -14.21
C SER A 238 -7.93 -18.66 -13.18
N ASP A 239 -8.41 -18.93 -11.96
CA ASP A 239 -7.71 -19.76 -10.96
C ASP A 239 -7.57 -21.23 -11.39
N ASN A 240 -8.40 -21.68 -12.33
CA ASN A 240 -8.48 -23.06 -12.84
C ASN A 240 -8.02 -23.17 -14.31
N ARG A 241 -7.21 -22.20 -14.77
CA ARG A 241 -6.88 -21.94 -16.18
C ARG A 241 -6.49 -23.17 -17.02
N SER A 242 -5.73 -24.13 -16.51
CA SER A 242 -5.38 -25.33 -17.27
C SER A 242 -6.63 -26.06 -17.74
N LYS A 243 -7.57 -26.37 -16.85
CA LYS A 243 -8.80 -27.11 -17.18
C LYS A 243 -9.77 -26.30 -18.04
N VAL A 244 -9.73 -24.98 -17.91
CA VAL A 244 -10.54 -24.06 -18.73
C VAL A 244 -9.99 -24.00 -20.16
N VAL A 245 -8.67 -23.90 -20.32
CA VAL A 245 -7.99 -23.88 -21.63
C VAL A 245 -8.02 -25.27 -22.30
N GLU A 246 -7.89 -26.36 -21.53
CA GLU A 246 -8.12 -27.73 -21.99
C GLU A 246 -9.53 -27.88 -22.56
N TYR A 247 -10.57 -27.54 -21.79
CA TYR A 247 -11.96 -27.52 -22.25
C TYR A 247 -12.19 -26.63 -23.48
N LEU A 248 -11.54 -25.47 -23.54
CA LEU A 248 -11.59 -24.54 -24.66
C LEU A 248 -11.07 -25.21 -25.95
N LEU A 249 -9.94 -25.92 -25.88
CA LEU A 249 -9.36 -26.61 -27.03
C LEU A 249 -10.09 -27.92 -27.40
N ASP A 250 -10.52 -28.71 -26.43
CA ASP A 250 -11.03 -30.07 -26.65
C ASP A 250 -12.56 -30.17 -26.77
N GLU A 251 -13.33 -29.32 -26.10
CA GLU A 251 -14.80 -29.37 -26.12
C GLU A 251 -15.46 -28.16 -26.79
N ILE A 252 -14.76 -27.05 -26.97
CA ILE A 252 -15.21 -25.92 -27.83
C ILE A 252 -14.54 -25.95 -29.23
N ASN A 253 -13.50 -26.77 -29.44
CA ASN A 253 -12.69 -26.81 -30.68
C ASN A 253 -12.04 -25.47 -31.04
N TYR A 254 -11.72 -24.65 -30.02
CA TYR A 254 -11.17 -23.31 -30.19
C TYR A 254 -9.87 -23.30 -31.00
N GLN A 255 -9.79 -22.38 -31.97
CA GLN A 255 -8.56 -22.03 -32.65
C GLN A 255 -8.07 -20.67 -32.14
N PRO A 256 -6.80 -20.52 -31.73
CA PRO A 256 -6.25 -19.22 -31.38
C PRO A 256 -6.21 -18.32 -32.62
N PRO A 257 -6.62 -17.04 -32.53
CA PRO A 257 -6.60 -16.14 -33.67
C PRO A 257 -5.16 -15.87 -34.10
N THR A 258 -4.86 -15.92 -35.40
CA THR A 258 -3.48 -15.84 -35.95
C THR A 258 -2.81 -14.46 -35.83
N SER A 259 -3.55 -13.44 -35.38
CA SER A 259 -3.04 -12.10 -35.09
C SER A 259 -3.65 -11.58 -33.79
N HIS A 260 -2.88 -10.85 -32.99
CA HIS A 260 -3.37 -10.25 -31.75
C HIS A 260 -3.04 -8.76 -31.64
N THR A 261 -4.04 -7.97 -31.28
CA THR A 261 -4.00 -6.49 -31.28
C THR A 261 -4.19 -5.87 -29.90
N GLY A 262 -4.52 -6.66 -28.86
CA GLY A 262 -4.80 -6.18 -27.52
C GLY A 262 -3.56 -6.08 -26.62
N SER A 263 -3.55 -5.07 -25.74
CA SER A 263 -2.70 -5.01 -24.56
C SER A 263 -3.44 -5.60 -23.36
N PHE A 264 -3.43 -6.93 -23.23
CA PHE A 264 -4.04 -7.61 -22.08
C PHE A 264 -3.03 -7.78 -20.94
N ASP A 265 -3.16 -6.95 -19.91
CA ASP A 265 -2.32 -7.02 -18.71
C ASP A 265 -2.38 -8.41 -18.07
N GLY A 266 -1.21 -8.93 -17.69
CA GLY A 266 -1.07 -10.25 -17.09
C GLY A 266 -1.37 -11.44 -18.01
N TYR A 267 -1.81 -11.25 -19.27
CA TYR A 267 -2.12 -12.34 -20.20
C TYR A 267 -0.98 -13.36 -20.27
N PHE A 268 0.24 -12.88 -20.53
CA PHE A 268 1.38 -13.76 -20.72
C PHE A 268 1.82 -14.42 -19.41
N LEU A 269 1.75 -13.70 -18.28
CA LEU A 269 2.03 -14.23 -16.95
C LEU A 269 1.10 -15.40 -16.60
N ASN A 270 -0.16 -15.34 -17.04
CA ASN A 270 -1.10 -16.43 -16.87
C ASN A 270 -0.89 -17.58 -17.87
N LEU A 271 -0.46 -17.27 -19.11
CA LEU A 271 -0.14 -18.25 -20.15
C LEU A 271 1.00 -19.21 -19.72
N ILE A 272 2.09 -18.69 -19.17
CA ILE A 272 3.22 -19.51 -18.65
C ILE A 272 2.88 -20.33 -17.41
N GLN A 273 1.76 -20.03 -16.74
CA GLN A 273 1.24 -20.77 -15.60
C GLN A 273 0.22 -21.85 -16.00
N LEU A 274 0.06 -22.12 -17.30
CA LEU A 274 -0.54 -23.35 -17.81
C LEU A 274 0.40 -24.54 -17.60
N GLU A 275 -0.16 -25.74 -17.53
CA GLU A 275 0.60 -26.99 -17.63
C GLU A 275 1.34 -27.07 -18.98
N PHE A 276 2.59 -27.53 -18.96
CA PHE A 276 3.51 -27.40 -20.09
C PHE A 276 2.98 -28.01 -21.41
N ASN A 277 2.33 -29.17 -21.35
CA ASN A 277 1.76 -29.82 -22.54
C ASN A 277 0.66 -28.96 -23.20
N LEU A 278 -0.11 -28.24 -22.40
CA LEU A 278 -1.21 -27.39 -22.85
C LEU A 278 -0.69 -26.04 -23.40
N PHE A 279 0.33 -25.48 -22.75
CA PHE A 279 1.09 -24.34 -23.30
C PHE A 279 1.73 -24.68 -24.65
N LYS A 280 2.39 -25.84 -24.73
CA LYS A 280 3.01 -26.35 -25.94
C LYS A 280 1.98 -26.49 -27.07
N ARG A 281 0.82 -27.10 -26.79
CA ARG A 281 -0.29 -27.23 -27.75
C ARG A 281 -0.79 -25.87 -28.25
N LEU A 282 -0.96 -24.88 -27.37
CA LEU A 282 -1.32 -23.50 -27.78
C LEU A 282 -0.26 -22.84 -28.68
N TYR A 283 1.04 -23.11 -28.44
CA TYR A 283 2.11 -22.66 -29.33
C TYR A 283 2.02 -23.31 -30.70
N GLU A 284 1.89 -24.63 -30.74
CA GLU A 284 1.83 -25.44 -31.97
C GLU A 284 0.58 -25.13 -32.82
N MET A 285 -0.51 -24.68 -32.19
CA MET A 285 -1.70 -24.13 -32.86
C MET A 285 -1.51 -22.68 -33.36
N GLY A 286 -0.31 -22.10 -33.26
CA GLY A 286 0.04 -20.82 -33.89
C GLY A 286 -0.35 -19.56 -33.11
N SER A 287 -0.53 -19.65 -31.78
CA SER A 287 -0.99 -18.49 -30.98
C SER A 287 0.00 -17.30 -31.04
N PRO A 288 -0.35 -16.17 -31.69
CA PRO A 288 0.58 -15.07 -32.05
C PRO A 288 1.16 -14.33 -30.85
N LEU A 289 0.53 -14.46 -29.68
CA LEU A 289 0.97 -13.88 -28.41
C LEU A 289 2.32 -14.44 -27.93
N LEU A 290 2.77 -15.55 -28.50
CA LEU A 290 4.07 -16.19 -28.27
C LEU A 290 5.17 -15.70 -29.23
N TYR A 291 4.82 -14.87 -30.23
CA TYR A 291 5.70 -14.46 -31.34
C TYR A 291 6.13 -12.97 -31.28
N SER A 292 5.80 -12.26 -30.20
CA SER A 292 6.26 -10.88 -29.97
C SER A 292 7.60 -10.88 -29.24
N SER A 293 8.68 -10.44 -29.87
CA SER A 293 10.03 -10.42 -29.27
C SER A 293 10.13 -9.53 -28.01
N ARG A 294 9.27 -8.52 -27.89
CA ARG A 294 9.13 -7.71 -26.66
C ARG A 294 8.70 -8.52 -25.45
N VAL A 295 8.03 -9.66 -25.65
CA VAL A 295 7.46 -10.48 -24.56
C VAL A 295 8.52 -11.33 -23.86
N ILE A 296 9.51 -11.86 -24.60
CA ILE A 296 10.67 -12.55 -24.00
C ILE A 296 11.50 -11.55 -23.16
N ILE A 297 11.65 -10.32 -23.65
CA ILE A 297 12.29 -9.22 -22.93
C ILE A 297 11.50 -8.86 -21.66
N TYR A 298 10.17 -8.68 -21.78
CA TYR A 298 9.29 -8.38 -20.64
C TYR A 298 9.31 -9.48 -19.58
N LEU A 299 9.26 -10.75 -19.99
CA LEU A 299 9.38 -11.92 -19.09
C LEU A 299 10.62 -11.83 -18.21
N ILE A 300 11.79 -11.86 -18.85
CA ILE A 300 13.08 -11.97 -18.18
C ILE A 300 13.37 -10.75 -17.29
N SER A 301 12.80 -9.59 -17.63
CA SER A 301 13.15 -8.33 -16.98
C SER A 301 12.13 -7.83 -15.95
N GLU A 302 10.84 -7.83 -16.25
CA GLU A 302 9.78 -7.30 -15.37
C GLU A 302 9.23 -8.36 -14.43
N LYS A 303 9.13 -9.64 -14.85
CA LYS A 303 8.31 -10.63 -14.13
C LYS A 303 9.05 -11.89 -13.70
N PHE A 304 10.23 -12.16 -14.22
CA PHE A 304 11.11 -13.22 -13.71
C PHE A 304 11.60 -12.86 -12.29
N ASN A 305 12.00 -11.59 -12.06
CA ASN A 305 12.30 -11.05 -10.72
C ASN A 305 11.14 -11.20 -9.73
N ASP A 306 9.93 -10.75 -10.09
CA ASP A 306 8.73 -10.92 -9.25
C ASP A 306 8.49 -12.40 -8.94
N THR A 307 8.52 -13.26 -9.95
CA THR A 307 8.21 -14.69 -9.81
C THR A 307 9.23 -15.43 -8.94
N LEU A 308 10.52 -15.10 -9.00
CA LEU A 308 11.52 -15.70 -8.11
C LEU A 308 11.54 -15.11 -6.70
N SER A 309 11.25 -13.81 -6.54
CA SER A 309 11.31 -13.13 -5.23
C SER A 309 10.10 -13.43 -4.33
N PHE A 310 8.98 -13.89 -4.89
CA PHE A 310 7.84 -14.36 -4.12
C PHE A 310 8.13 -15.70 -3.40
N LYS A 311 8.58 -15.60 -2.15
CA LYS A 311 8.74 -16.70 -1.14
C LYS A 311 7.45 -17.48 -0.78
N LYS A 312 6.46 -17.50 -1.66
CA LYS A 312 5.14 -18.15 -1.49
C LYS A 312 4.63 -18.86 -2.75
N ILE A 313 5.35 -18.82 -3.88
CA ILE A 313 4.98 -19.64 -5.03
C ILE A 313 5.24 -21.11 -4.68
N ASN A 314 4.23 -21.97 -4.89
CA ASN A 314 4.43 -23.41 -4.76
C ASN A 314 5.36 -23.87 -5.91
N PHE A 315 6.64 -24.09 -5.56
CA PHE A 315 7.72 -24.39 -6.50
C PHE A 315 7.35 -25.52 -7.46
N LYS A 316 6.92 -26.67 -6.91
CA LYS A 316 6.54 -27.88 -7.65
C LYS A 316 5.42 -27.65 -8.66
N LYS A 317 4.44 -26.79 -8.35
CA LYS A 317 3.27 -26.59 -9.22
C LYS A 317 3.48 -25.54 -10.31
N ASN A 318 4.12 -24.41 -9.97
CA ASN A 318 4.08 -23.22 -10.85
C ASN A 318 5.44 -22.90 -11.50
N LEU A 319 6.57 -23.01 -10.78
CA LEU A 319 7.87 -22.60 -11.33
C LEU A 319 8.37 -23.60 -12.39
N LEU A 320 8.09 -24.89 -12.20
CA LEU A 320 8.40 -25.94 -13.17
C LEU A 320 7.83 -25.61 -14.55
N HIS A 321 6.51 -25.45 -14.64
CA HIS A 321 5.87 -25.19 -15.93
C HIS A 321 6.34 -23.86 -16.53
N PHE A 322 6.51 -22.81 -15.73
CA PHE A 322 7.11 -21.56 -16.19
C PHE A 322 8.48 -21.77 -16.86
N ILE A 323 9.36 -22.57 -16.24
CA ILE A 323 10.69 -22.87 -16.77
C ILE A 323 10.60 -23.71 -18.06
N GLN A 324 9.78 -24.76 -18.09
CA GLN A 324 9.56 -25.56 -19.31
C GLN A 324 9.02 -24.71 -20.47
N CYS A 325 7.99 -23.89 -20.21
CA CYS A 325 7.39 -22.96 -21.16
C CYS A 325 8.42 -21.93 -21.69
N THR A 326 9.28 -21.39 -20.81
CA THR A 326 10.28 -20.38 -21.18
C THR A 326 11.42 -20.98 -22.00
N ILE A 327 11.93 -22.17 -21.63
CA ILE A 327 12.92 -22.89 -22.42
C ILE A 327 12.34 -23.25 -23.81
N TYR A 328 11.08 -23.70 -23.86
CA TYR A 328 10.41 -24.04 -25.11
C TYR A 328 10.31 -22.83 -26.05
N VAL A 329 9.76 -21.69 -25.58
CA VAL A 329 9.68 -20.43 -26.37
C VAL A 329 11.03 -20.02 -26.95
N ILE A 330 12.11 -20.09 -26.15
CA ILE A 330 13.45 -19.69 -26.59
C ILE A 330 14.05 -20.72 -27.56
N SER A 331 13.83 -22.02 -27.34
CA SER A 331 14.30 -23.09 -28.24
C SER A 331 13.71 -23.02 -29.65
N LEU A 332 12.49 -22.51 -29.78
CA LEU A 332 11.80 -22.30 -31.06
C LEU A 332 12.39 -21.13 -31.86
N GLY A 333 13.27 -20.34 -31.23
CA GLY A 333 14.31 -19.58 -31.92
C GLY A 333 13.80 -18.37 -32.71
N TYR A 334 12.78 -17.70 -32.18
CA TYR A 334 12.26 -16.44 -32.73
C TYR A 334 13.23 -15.29 -32.43
N GLN A 335 13.87 -14.76 -33.47
CA GLN A 335 14.84 -13.65 -33.43
C GLN A 335 16.07 -13.78 -32.51
N VAL A 336 16.29 -14.91 -31.80
CA VAL A 336 17.60 -15.19 -31.18
C VAL A 336 18.66 -15.21 -32.31
N PRO A 337 19.68 -14.31 -32.30
CA PRO A 337 20.58 -14.16 -33.44
C PRO A 337 21.27 -15.47 -33.83
N SER A 338 21.56 -15.64 -35.13
CA SER A 338 22.02 -16.92 -35.69
C SER A 338 23.28 -17.52 -35.05
N LYS A 339 24.11 -16.70 -34.40
CA LYS A 339 25.25 -17.13 -33.56
C LYS A 339 24.84 -18.03 -32.39
N PHE A 340 23.72 -17.74 -31.72
CA PHE A 340 23.26 -18.42 -30.50
C PHE A 340 22.55 -19.75 -30.75
N LYS A 341 22.06 -20.01 -31.98
CA LYS A 341 21.40 -21.29 -32.33
C LYS A 341 22.33 -22.52 -32.30
N LYS A 342 23.64 -22.33 -32.02
CA LYS A 342 24.64 -23.41 -31.94
C LYS A 342 25.19 -23.68 -30.53
N SER A 343 24.92 -22.85 -29.52
CA SER A 343 25.63 -22.89 -28.23
C SER A 343 24.87 -23.60 -27.09
N ILE A 344 23.55 -23.68 -27.13
CA ILE A 344 22.73 -24.19 -26.01
C ILE A 344 21.97 -25.46 -26.42
N ASP A 345 22.29 -26.60 -25.81
CA ASP A 345 21.49 -27.81 -25.90
C ASP A 345 20.29 -27.74 -24.92
N TYR A 346 19.22 -27.11 -25.40
CA TYR A 346 17.96 -27.00 -24.66
C TYR A 346 17.35 -28.37 -24.29
N LYS A 347 17.63 -29.43 -25.05
CA LYS A 347 17.12 -30.78 -24.77
C LYS A 347 17.86 -31.39 -23.59
N SER A 348 19.18 -31.27 -23.54
CA SER A 348 19.98 -31.66 -22.37
C SER A 348 19.58 -30.85 -21.12
N LEU A 349 19.34 -29.54 -21.27
CA LEU A 349 18.88 -28.69 -20.16
C LEU A 349 17.51 -29.13 -19.60
N LEU A 350 16.52 -29.38 -20.46
CA LEU A 350 15.22 -29.91 -20.05
C LEU A 350 15.36 -31.28 -19.37
N LEU A 351 16.16 -32.19 -19.93
CA LEU A 351 16.41 -33.51 -19.35
C LEU A 351 17.12 -33.44 -17.98
N LYS A 352 18.02 -32.48 -17.74
CA LYS A 352 18.59 -32.23 -16.40
C LYS A 352 17.49 -31.87 -15.40
N ILE A 353 16.64 -30.90 -15.76
CA ILE A 353 15.55 -30.39 -14.92
C ILE A 353 14.54 -31.51 -14.63
N GLU A 354 14.09 -32.23 -15.66
CA GLU A 354 13.18 -33.38 -15.54
C GLU A 354 13.75 -34.50 -14.65
N LYS A 355 15.05 -34.82 -14.77
CA LYS A 355 15.70 -35.82 -13.90
C LYS A 355 15.78 -35.37 -12.44
N LEU A 356 16.05 -34.09 -12.16
CA LEU A 356 16.01 -33.55 -10.80
C LEU A 356 14.60 -33.73 -10.18
N ILE A 357 13.55 -33.40 -10.93
CA ILE A 357 12.16 -33.48 -10.46
C ILE A 357 11.74 -34.92 -10.24
N ASN A 358 11.96 -35.81 -11.21
CA ASN A 358 11.58 -37.21 -11.12
C ASN A 358 12.31 -37.95 -10.00
N SER A 359 13.49 -37.48 -9.58
CA SER A 359 14.19 -38.00 -8.40
C SER A 359 13.44 -37.77 -7.07
N THR A 360 12.57 -36.75 -6.98
CA THR A 360 11.73 -36.52 -5.78
C THR A 360 10.54 -37.45 -5.71
N ASN A 361 9.75 -37.53 -6.79
CA ASN A 361 8.48 -38.26 -6.83
C ASN A 361 8.69 -39.76 -6.52
N ASN A 362 9.82 -40.33 -6.94
CA ASN A 362 10.15 -41.74 -6.71
C ASN A 362 10.61 -42.05 -5.26
N ASN A 363 11.08 -41.06 -4.49
CA ASN A 363 11.54 -41.30 -3.11
C ASN A 363 10.36 -41.53 -2.14
N ASN A 364 9.28 -40.73 -2.24
CA ASN A 364 8.18 -40.80 -1.28
C ASN A 364 7.38 -42.11 -1.35
N ASN A 365 7.35 -42.79 -2.49
CA ASN A 365 6.55 -44.01 -2.67
C ASN A 365 7.22 -45.27 -2.11
N ASN A 366 8.54 -45.26 -1.88
CA ASN A 366 9.30 -46.47 -1.56
C ASN A 366 9.46 -46.74 -0.05
N ASN A 367 9.04 -45.80 0.82
CA ASN A 367 9.21 -45.92 2.27
C ASN A 367 7.96 -46.42 3.02
N ASN A 368 6.83 -46.63 2.31
CA ASN A 368 5.53 -46.97 2.93
C ASN A 368 5.16 -48.46 2.82
N ASN A 369 6.07 -49.33 2.36
CA ASN A 369 5.79 -50.74 2.07
C ASN A 369 6.60 -51.74 2.94
N ASN A 370 7.11 -51.30 4.10
CA ASN A 370 7.93 -52.14 4.99
C ASN A 370 7.57 -52.00 6.49
N ASN A 371 6.31 -51.68 6.82
CA ASN A 371 5.84 -51.61 8.21
C ASN A 371 4.38 -52.08 8.40
N ASN A 372 3.96 -53.11 7.64
CA ASN A 372 2.64 -53.73 7.81
C ASN A 372 2.68 -55.25 7.66
N ASN A 373 3.61 -55.91 8.37
CA ASN A 373 3.62 -57.37 8.49
C ASN A 373 4.21 -57.85 9.83
N ASN A 374 3.67 -57.38 10.96
CA ASN A 374 3.84 -58.07 12.24
C ASN A 374 2.78 -57.69 13.29
N ASN A 375 1.55 -58.22 13.18
CA ASN A 375 0.67 -58.42 14.34
C ASN A 375 -0.43 -59.46 14.06
N ASN A 376 -0.79 -60.27 15.06
CA ASN A 376 -1.65 -61.48 15.00
C ASN A 376 -1.17 -62.57 14.02
N ASN A 377 -1.15 -63.87 14.34
CA ASN A 377 -1.31 -64.65 15.59
C ASN A 377 -0.62 -66.02 15.30
N ASN A 378 -0.21 -66.92 16.21
CA ASN A 378 -0.71 -67.32 17.53
C ASN A 378 0.39 -68.09 18.32
N ASN A 379 0.08 -68.46 19.56
CA ASN A 379 0.95 -69.13 20.53
C ASN A 379 1.05 -70.67 20.37
N ASN A 380 2.10 -71.25 20.99
CA ASN A 380 2.20 -72.62 21.54
C ASN A 380 2.80 -73.78 20.69
N ASN A 381 4.11 -73.96 20.86
CA ASN A 381 4.82 -75.23 21.18
C ASN A 381 5.12 -76.33 20.12
N ASN A 382 6.42 -76.46 19.78
CA ASN A 382 7.28 -77.65 20.02
C ASN A 382 8.10 -78.23 18.83
N ASN A 383 9.37 -78.53 19.14
CA ASN A 383 10.35 -79.45 18.50
C ASN A 383 10.65 -79.42 16.97
N ASN A 384 11.65 -78.59 16.63
CA ASN A 384 12.97 -79.02 16.13
C ASN A 384 13.13 -80.02 14.94
N ASN A 385 13.80 -79.50 13.91
CA ASN A 385 14.84 -80.12 13.07
C ASN A 385 14.53 -80.60 11.62
N ASN A 386 15.51 -80.26 10.76
CA ASN A 386 15.99 -80.97 9.57
C ASN A 386 15.38 -80.71 8.17
N ASN A 387 15.87 -79.64 7.51
CA ASN A 387 16.75 -79.73 6.33
C ASN A 387 16.30 -80.59 5.10
N ASN A 388 16.14 -79.99 3.91
CA ASN A 388 17.20 -79.92 2.86
C ASN A 388 16.69 -79.48 1.44
N ASN A 389 17.59 -78.83 0.69
CA ASN A 389 17.74 -78.76 -0.78
C ASN A 389 16.56 -78.71 -1.79
N ASN A 390 16.48 -77.54 -2.47
CA ASN A 390 16.94 -77.33 -3.86
C ASN A 390 16.06 -77.68 -5.09
N ASN A 391 16.26 -76.84 -6.13
CA ASN A 391 16.10 -77.06 -7.58
C ASN A 391 14.71 -77.20 -8.26
N ASN A 392 14.24 -76.05 -8.78
CA ASN A 392 14.17 -75.74 -10.23
C ASN A 392 13.09 -76.37 -11.14
N ASN A 393 12.78 -75.61 -12.20
CA ASN A 393 12.24 -75.97 -13.51
C ASN A 393 10.72 -76.22 -13.68
N ASN A 394 9.99 -75.12 -13.87
CA ASN A 394 9.32 -74.76 -15.13
C ASN A 394 8.47 -75.81 -15.90
N ASN A 395 7.23 -75.37 -16.21
CA ASN A 395 6.51 -75.50 -17.50
C ASN A 395 5.29 -76.46 -17.62
N ASN A 396 4.14 -75.81 -17.85
CA ASN A 396 3.07 -76.12 -18.82
C ASN A 396 1.90 -77.10 -18.54
N ASN A 397 0.69 -76.57 -18.82
CA ASN A 397 -0.48 -77.20 -19.50
C ASN A 397 -1.20 -78.38 -18.81
N ASN A 398 -2.55 -78.52 -18.79
CA ASN A 398 -3.59 -78.14 -19.75
C ASN A 398 -4.98 -78.58 -19.19
N ASN A 399 -6.09 -77.90 -19.56
CA ASN A 399 -7.51 -78.37 -19.68
C ASN A 399 -8.17 -79.34 -18.63
N ASN A 400 -9.50 -79.37 -18.43
CA ASN A 400 -10.62 -78.91 -19.25
C ASN A 400 -11.89 -78.67 -18.39
N ASN A 401 -12.91 -77.97 -18.93
CA ASN A 401 -14.38 -78.15 -18.78
C ASN A 401 -15.01 -78.48 -17.39
N ASN A 402 -16.15 -77.92 -16.96
CA ASN A 402 -17.13 -76.93 -17.48
C ASN A 402 -18.10 -76.58 -16.29
N ASN A 403 -19.21 -75.83 -16.30
CA ASN A 403 -20.03 -75.13 -17.31
C ASN A 403 -20.96 -74.08 -16.63
N ASN A 404 -21.68 -73.31 -17.45
CA ASN A 404 -23.08 -72.88 -17.26
C ASN A 404 -23.40 -71.64 -16.37
N ASN A 405 -23.45 -70.46 -17.03
CA ASN A 405 -24.58 -69.49 -17.02
C ASN A 405 -24.95 -68.68 -15.74
N ASN A 406 -25.41 -67.42 -15.82
CA ASN A 406 -25.59 -66.49 -16.97
C ASN A 406 -25.69 -65.01 -16.51
N ASN A 407 -25.23 -64.07 -17.36
CA ASN A 407 -25.66 -62.65 -17.49
C ASN A 407 -25.50 -61.68 -16.28
N ASN A 408 -25.28 -60.37 -16.46
CA ASN A 408 -25.18 -59.53 -17.68
C ASN A 408 -24.21 -58.33 -17.46
N ASN A 409 -23.87 -57.64 -18.56
CA ASN A 409 -23.15 -56.36 -18.75
C ASN A 409 -23.18 -55.33 -17.58
N ASN A 410 -22.17 -54.44 -17.44
CA ASN A 410 -21.64 -53.65 -18.56
C ASN A 410 -20.15 -53.23 -18.49
N ASN A 411 -19.63 -52.95 -19.68
CA ASN A 411 -18.28 -52.56 -20.07
C ASN A 411 -17.83 -51.19 -19.53
N ASN A 412 -16.57 -51.07 -19.08
CA ASN A 412 -15.74 -49.92 -19.44
C ASN A 412 -14.26 -50.29 -19.57
N ASN A 413 -13.55 -49.58 -20.45
CA ASN A 413 -12.24 -49.91 -20.99
C ASN A 413 -11.11 -49.20 -20.22
N ASN A 414 -9.98 -49.88 -19.98
CA ASN A 414 -8.73 -49.22 -19.62
C ASN A 414 -7.52 -49.95 -20.22
N ASN A 415 -6.75 -49.25 -21.06
CA ASN A 415 -5.75 -49.82 -21.95
C ASN A 415 -4.33 -49.66 -21.37
N ASN A 416 -3.89 -50.62 -20.56
CA ASN A 416 -2.59 -50.57 -19.88
C ASN A 416 -1.44 -51.04 -20.80
N ASN A 417 -0.97 -50.16 -21.69
CA ASN A 417 0.09 -50.48 -22.65
C ASN A 417 1.48 -50.51 -21.97
N ASN A 418 2.00 -51.71 -21.74
CA ASN A 418 3.17 -51.97 -20.90
C ASN A 418 4.51 -51.75 -21.64
N ASN A 419 5.00 -50.51 -21.63
CA ASN A 419 6.26 -50.12 -22.28
C ASN A 419 7.48 -50.41 -21.37
N ASN A 420 7.95 -51.66 -21.39
CA ASN A 420 9.05 -52.14 -20.54
C ASN A 420 10.43 -51.65 -21.04
N ILE A 421 10.90 -50.51 -20.53
CA ILE A 421 12.21 -49.91 -20.85
C ILE A 421 13.29 -50.37 -19.86
N ASN A 422 14.46 -50.78 -20.38
CA ASN A 422 15.56 -51.32 -19.59
C ASN A 422 16.16 -50.30 -18.59
N ASN A 423 15.88 -50.47 -17.30
CA ASN A 423 16.33 -49.57 -16.22
C ASN A 423 17.82 -49.71 -15.80
N ASN A 424 18.63 -50.52 -16.48
CA ASN A 424 19.98 -50.85 -16.01
C ASN A 424 21.02 -49.72 -16.12
N GLU A 425 20.83 -48.74 -17.02
CA GLU A 425 21.79 -47.64 -17.21
C GLU A 425 21.60 -46.45 -16.24
N ASP A 426 20.36 -46.17 -15.79
CA ASP A 426 20.07 -44.94 -15.03
C ASP A 426 20.59 -44.98 -13.57
N SER A 427 20.96 -46.15 -13.06
CA SER A 427 21.63 -46.32 -11.75
C SER A 427 22.95 -45.54 -11.67
N GLY A 428 23.68 -45.44 -12.79
CA GLY A 428 24.91 -44.66 -12.91
C GLY A 428 24.69 -43.14 -12.88
N ILE A 429 23.48 -42.67 -13.20
CA ILE A 429 23.11 -41.25 -13.14
C ILE A 429 22.54 -40.91 -11.77
N VAL A 430 21.67 -41.75 -11.19
CA VAL A 430 21.17 -41.57 -9.82
C VAL A 430 22.31 -41.61 -8.80
N SER A 431 23.32 -42.46 -8.99
CA SER A 431 24.52 -42.47 -8.14
C SER A 431 25.43 -41.24 -8.34
N LYS A 432 25.56 -40.73 -9.58
CA LYS A 432 26.25 -39.45 -9.83
C LYS A 432 25.52 -38.25 -9.20
N ILE A 433 24.19 -38.18 -9.31
CA ILE A 433 23.37 -37.15 -8.66
C ILE A 433 23.51 -37.25 -7.13
N LYS A 434 23.41 -38.45 -6.55
CA LYS A 434 23.66 -38.67 -5.11
C LYS A 434 25.10 -38.32 -4.69
N ASN A 435 26.09 -38.45 -5.57
CA ASN A 435 27.47 -38.04 -5.30
C ASN A 435 27.68 -36.52 -5.44
N ILE A 436 26.99 -35.84 -6.35
CA ILE A 436 26.99 -34.36 -6.48
C ILE A 436 26.41 -33.72 -5.21
N PHE A 437 25.29 -34.24 -4.70
CA PHE A 437 24.67 -33.74 -3.46
C PHE A 437 25.37 -34.23 -2.17
N ARG A 438 26.31 -35.18 -2.25
CA ARG A 438 26.92 -35.84 -1.07
C ARG A 438 27.86 -34.94 -0.26
N PHE A 439 28.38 -33.88 -0.88
CA PHE A 439 29.26 -32.92 -0.21
C PHE A 439 28.51 -31.89 0.66
N SER A 440 27.17 -31.89 0.66
CA SER A 440 26.38 -30.88 1.38
C SER A 440 25.15 -31.41 2.13
N ILE A 441 24.89 -32.72 2.16
CA ILE A 441 23.66 -33.29 2.77
C ILE A 441 24.00 -34.39 3.79
N LEU A 442 23.82 -34.07 5.07
CA LEU A 442 23.47 -35.05 6.10
C LEU A 442 21.97 -35.40 5.93
N PRO A 443 21.53 -36.64 6.22
CA PRO A 443 20.14 -37.03 6.03
C PRO A 443 19.21 -36.33 7.04
N THR A 444 18.62 -35.21 6.64
CA THR A 444 17.60 -34.49 7.39
C THR A 444 16.20 -35.01 7.05
N SER A 445 15.33 -35.11 8.06
CA SER A 445 14.00 -35.74 7.95
C SER A 445 12.89 -34.72 7.68
N ASN A 446 13.13 -33.74 6.80
CA ASN A 446 12.26 -32.58 6.63
C ASN A 446 12.08 -32.23 5.14
N ASP A 447 10.95 -32.64 4.55
CA ASP A 447 10.65 -32.49 3.11
C ASP A 447 10.84 -31.06 2.56
N ASN A 448 10.63 -30.05 3.40
CA ASN A 448 10.82 -28.64 3.06
C ASN A 448 12.27 -28.30 2.65
N GLU A 449 13.26 -29.02 3.19
CA GLU A 449 14.67 -28.79 2.90
C GLU A 449 15.04 -29.35 1.51
N ILE A 450 14.55 -30.55 1.18
CA ILE A 450 14.70 -31.17 -0.14
C ILE A 450 14.11 -30.28 -1.23
N ASP A 451 12.92 -29.73 -1.01
CA ASP A 451 12.27 -28.83 -1.96
C ASP A 451 13.06 -27.53 -2.17
N SER A 452 13.64 -26.94 -1.11
CA SER A 452 14.45 -25.73 -1.24
C SER A 452 15.81 -25.94 -1.91
N LEU A 453 16.44 -27.11 -1.73
CA LEU A 453 17.68 -27.49 -2.43
C LEU A 453 17.46 -27.71 -3.94
N ILE A 454 16.27 -28.19 -4.32
CA ILE A 454 15.90 -28.40 -5.73
C ILE A 454 15.42 -27.09 -6.35
N GLU A 455 14.74 -26.22 -5.60
CA GLU A 455 14.47 -24.84 -6.03
C GLU A 455 15.77 -24.10 -6.33
N ARG A 456 16.76 -24.19 -5.44
CA ARG A 456 18.11 -23.67 -5.67
C ARG A 456 18.72 -24.22 -6.95
N GLU A 457 18.79 -25.54 -7.11
CA GLU A 457 19.50 -26.14 -8.24
C GLU A 457 18.80 -25.85 -9.59
N ILE A 458 17.47 -25.79 -9.62
CA ILE A 458 16.72 -25.40 -10.82
C ILE A 458 16.85 -23.90 -11.11
N LYS A 459 16.83 -23.01 -10.10
CA LYS A 459 17.20 -21.59 -10.27
C LYS A 459 18.64 -21.46 -10.79
N ARG A 460 19.59 -22.24 -10.27
CA ARG A 460 21.01 -22.25 -10.67
C ARG A 460 21.18 -22.65 -12.14
N ILE A 461 20.60 -23.79 -12.54
CA ILE A 461 20.63 -24.26 -13.93
C ILE A 461 20.00 -23.21 -14.86
N PHE A 462 18.83 -22.65 -14.48
CA PHE A 462 18.15 -21.67 -15.32
C PHE A 462 18.91 -20.34 -15.45
N ILE A 463 19.48 -19.81 -14.36
CA ILE A 463 20.24 -18.54 -14.41
C ILE A 463 21.59 -18.75 -15.10
N PHE A 464 22.41 -19.70 -14.65
CA PHE A 464 23.81 -19.79 -15.04
C PHE A 464 24.07 -20.65 -16.29
N GLU A 465 23.24 -21.66 -16.58
CA GLU A 465 23.40 -22.54 -17.74
C GLU A 465 22.47 -22.19 -18.91
N PHE A 466 21.45 -21.34 -18.70
CA PHE A 466 20.48 -20.96 -19.72
C PHE A 466 20.35 -19.45 -19.95
N LEU A 467 20.10 -18.63 -18.91
CA LEU A 467 19.96 -17.18 -19.08
C LEU A 467 21.29 -16.50 -19.46
N ILE A 468 22.38 -16.76 -18.73
CA ILE A 468 23.68 -16.11 -19.01
C ILE A 468 24.15 -16.37 -20.46
N PRO A 469 24.15 -17.60 -21.01
CA PRO A 469 24.60 -17.87 -22.38
C PRO A 469 23.73 -17.28 -23.51
N LEU A 470 22.60 -16.63 -23.20
CA LEU A 470 21.76 -15.92 -24.19
C LEU A 470 22.20 -14.48 -24.45
N GLU A 471 23.15 -13.93 -23.67
CA GLU A 471 23.71 -12.57 -23.80
C GLU A 471 22.63 -11.46 -23.94
N MET A 472 21.49 -11.66 -23.25
CA MET A 472 20.31 -10.79 -23.36
C MET A 472 20.68 -9.31 -23.14
N PRO A 473 20.11 -8.36 -23.92
CA PRO A 473 20.46 -6.93 -23.89
C PRO A 473 20.06 -6.21 -22.59
N ILE A 474 19.60 -6.93 -21.57
CA ILE A 474 19.03 -6.42 -20.32
C ILE A 474 20.03 -6.63 -19.19
N LYS A 475 21.29 -6.21 -19.43
CA LYS A 475 22.46 -6.61 -18.63
C LYS A 475 22.29 -6.29 -17.14
N GLU A 476 21.79 -5.10 -16.79
CA GLU A 476 21.48 -4.71 -15.40
C GLU A 476 20.57 -5.73 -14.67
N ARG A 477 19.39 -6.05 -15.22
CA ARG A 477 18.43 -6.96 -14.57
C ARG A 477 18.92 -8.41 -14.54
N MET A 478 19.76 -8.82 -15.49
CA MET A 478 20.45 -10.11 -15.45
C MET A 478 21.47 -10.15 -14.31
N CYS A 479 22.20 -9.05 -14.09
CA CYS A 479 23.09 -8.91 -12.93
C CYS A 479 22.30 -8.97 -11.62
N MET A 480 21.18 -8.23 -11.51
CA MET A 480 20.30 -8.28 -10.32
C MET A 480 19.88 -9.72 -9.98
N LEU A 481 19.44 -10.51 -10.97
CA LEU A 481 19.07 -11.92 -10.78
C LEU A 481 20.22 -12.82 -10.28
N ILE A 482 21.41 -12.64 -10.86
CA ILE A 482 22.61 -13.39 -10.49
C ILE A 482 23.05 -13.06 -9.05
N ILE A 483 23.00 -11.78 -8.69
CA ILE A 483 23.32 -11.27 -7.35
C ILE A 483 22.30 -11.75 -6.32
N ASP A 484 21.00 -11.66 -6.64
CA ASP A 484 19.93 -12.11 -5.73
C ASP A 484 19.93 -13.63 -5.53
N PHE A 485 20.23 -14.43 -6.55
CA PHE A 485 20.45 -15.86 -6.37
C PHE A 485 21.63 -16.17 -5.44
N ALA A 486 22.79 -15.56 -5.70
CA ALA A 486 24.00 -15.80 -4.91
C ALA A 486 23.82 -15.37 -3.45
N ARG A 487 23.02 -14.33 -3.21
CA ARG A 487 22.59 -13.84 -1.90
C ARG A 487 21.56 -14.76 -1.23
N GLU A 488 20.55 -15.24 -1.96
CA GLU A 488 19.49 -16.12 -1.45
C GLU A 488 20.04 -17.46 -0.95
N TYR A 489 21.04 -18.01 -1.64
CA TYR A 489 21.61 -19.33 -1.36
C TYR A 489 23.04 -19.33 -0.82
N GLY A 490 23.66 -18.16 -0.67
CA GLY A 490 25.02 -18.01 -0.19
C GLY A 490 26.13 -18.39 -1.19
N GLU A 491 25.78 -18.63 -2.46
CA GLU A 491 26.69 -19.06 -3.53
C GLU A 491 27.45 -17.87 -4.17
N TYR A 492 27.95 -16.97 -3.32
CA TYR A 492 28.71 -15.76 -3.67
C TYR A 492 29.92 -16.02 -4.59
N ASN A 493 30.51 -17.22 -4.51
CA ASN A 493 31.61 -17.67 -5.36
C ASN A 493 31.24 -17.75 -6.85
N LEU A 494 29.94 -17.83 -7.21
CA LEU A 494 29.50 -17.79 -8.60
C LEU A 494 29.58 -16.37 -9.21
N LEU A 495 29.66 -15.32 -8.38
CA LEU A 495 29.53 -13.94 -8.84
C LEU A 495 30.65 -13.51 -9.81
N PRO A 496 31.95 -13.64 -9.49
CA PRO A 496 33.03 -13.15 -10.36
C PRO A 496 32.91 -13.70 -11.80
N ASP A 497 32.96 -15.01 -11.97
CA ASP A 497 32.96 -15.68 -13.29
C ASP A 497 31.68 -15.45 -14.10
N SER A 498 30.55 -15.27 -13.40
CA SER A 498 29.25 -15.08 -14.04
C SER A 498 29.04 -13.66 -14.54
N LEU A 499 29.56 -12.68 -13.81
CA LEU A 499 29.44 -11.26 -14.14
C LEU A 499 30.58 -10.77 -15.04
N LEU A 500 31.75 -11.43 -15.00
CA LEU A 500 32.82 -11.24 -15.99
C LEU A 500 32.33 -11.43 -17.44
N LYS A 501 31.37 -12.34 -17.66
CA LYS A 501 30.75 -12.59 -18.98
C LYS A 501 29.96 -11.40 -19.55
N PHE A 502 29.56 -10.44 -18.71
CA PHE A 502 28.86 -9.23 -19.17
C PHE A 502 29.81 -8.06 -19.48
N LYS A 503 31.13 -8.18 -19.23
CA LYS A 503 32.14 -7.11 -19.40
C LYS A 503 32.52 -6.81 -20.87
N GLU A 504 31.53 -6.62 -21.74
CA GLU A 504 31.74 -5.85 -22.96
C GLU A 504 31.78 -4.35 -22.61
N PRO A 505 32.84 -3.61 -22.94
CA PRO A 505 32.99 -2.21 -22.54
C PRO A 505 32.11 -1.26 -23.37
N PRO A 506 31.83 -0.02 -22.87
CA PRO A 506 32.31 0.56 -21.61
C PRO A 506 31.26 0.64 -20.49
N ALA A 507 29.96 0.57 -20.78
CA ALA A 507 28.89 0.88 -19.81
C ALA A 507 28.71 -0.19 -18.69
N THR A 508 29.08 -1.43 -18.97
CA THR A 508 28.64 -2.61 -18.21
C THR A 508 29.20 -2.69 -16.79
N ASN A 509 30.46 -2.33 -16.55
CA ASN A 509 31.03 -2.31 -15.20
C ASN A 509 30.26 -1.36 -14.26
N ILE A 510 29.76 -0.23 -14.78
CA ILE A 510 29.01 0.77 -14.01
C ILE A 510 27.61 0.24 -13.67
N GLU A 511 26.91 -0.36 -14.65
CA GLU A 511 25.60 -1.00 -14.44
C GLU A 511 25.67 -2.18 -13.44
N ILE A 512 26.72 -3.00 -13.53
CA ILE A 512 27.03 -4.05 -12.56
C ILE A 512 27.20 -3.43 -11.17
N CYS A 513 28.07 -2.43 -11.02
CA CYS A 513 28.31 -1.81 -9.71
C CYS A 513 27.07 -1.11 -9.13
N ARG A 514 26.21 -0.50 -9.97
CA ARG A 514 24.91 0.05 -9.56
C ARG A 514 23.95 -1.04 -9.09
N SER A 515 23.85 -2.16 -9.81
CA SER A 515 23.05 -3.33 -9.40
C SER A 515 23.52 -3.91 -8.05
N PHE A 516 24.84 -4.10 -7.91
CA PHE A 516 25.47 -4.54 -6.66
C PHE A 516 25.17 -3.59 -5.50
N LEU A 517 25.42 -2.30 -5.66
CA LEU A 517 25.19 -1.31 -4.60
C LEU A 517 23.70 -1.16 -4.29
N SER A 518 22.79 -1.38 -5.25
CA SER A 518 21.34 -1.41 -5.03
C SER A 518 20.92 -2.61 -4.16
N ILE A 519 21.37 -3.82 -4.50
CA ILE A 519 21.03 -5.04 -3.72
C ILE A 519 21.75 -5.06 -2.37
N ALA A 520 23.03 -4.67 -2.33
CA ALA A 520 23.80 -4.59 -1.09
C ALA A 520 23.28 -3.49 -0.15
N LYS A 521 22.70 -2.41 -0.68
CA LYS A 521 21.91 -1.43 0.10
C LYS A 521 20.64 -2.08 0.65
N PHE A 522 19.77 -2.59 -0.22
CA PHE A 522 18.45 -3.14 0.14
C PHE A 522 18.51 -4.33 1.12
N ASN A 523 19.60 -5.08 1.14
CA ASN A 523 19.78 -6.26 1.99
C ASN A 523 20.96 -6.16 2.97
N SER A 524 21.70 -5.05 2.95
CA SER A 524 22.85 -4.78 3.83
C SER A 524 23.95 -5.85 3.80
N ASP A 525 24.23 -6.37 2.60
CA ASP A 525 25.05 -7.55 2.39
C ASP A 525 26.55 -7.22 2.35
N SER A 526 27.23 -7.41 3.48
CA SER A 526 28.67 -7.17 3.63
C SER A 526 29.53 -8.08 2.75
N LYS A 527 29.04 -9.27 2.35
CA LYS A 527 29.74 -10.16 1.41
C LYS A 527 29.70 -9.62 0.00
N LEU A 528 28.54 -9.18 -0.49
CA LEU A 528 28.44 -8.52 -1.81
C LEU A 528 29.41 -7.33 -1.91
N ILE A 529 29.52 -6.52 -0.85
CA ILE A 529 30.43 -5.37 -0.85
C ILE A 529 31.90 -5.80 -0.91
N SER A 530 32.29 -6.81 -0.13
CA SER A 530 33.65 -7.38 -0.23
C SER A 530 33.97 -7.93 -1.64
N ILE A 531 32.95 -8.38 -2.38
CA ILE A 531 33.12 -8.88 -3.76
C ILE A 531 33.26 -7.72 -4.76
N ILE A 532 32.55 -6.61 -4.55
CA ILE A 532 32.77 -5.35 -5.31
C ILE A 532 34.22 -4.89 -5.13
N GLU A 533 34.67 -4.76 -3.87
CA GLU A 533 36.02 -4.29 -3.52
C GLU A 533 37.12 -5.19 -4.09
N ASN A 534 36.97 -6.53 -4.05
CA ASN A 534 38.02 -7.46 -4.47
C ASN A 534 37.97 -7.87 -5.95
N SER A 535 36.84 -7.72 -6.66
CA SER A 535 36.63 -8.40 -7.97
C SER A 535 36.21 -7.48 -9.13
N PHE A 536 35.64 -6.30 -8.85
CA PHE A 536 34.99 -5.49 -9.89
C PHE A 536 35.57 -4.08 -10.08
N LEU A 537 36.18 -3.49 -9.05
CA LEU A 537 36.70 -2.12 -9.10
C LEU A 537 38.22 -2.09 -8.95
N THR A 538 38.93 -1.52 -9.93
CA THR A 538 40.14 -0.78 -9.56
C THR A 538 39.71 0.59 -9.01
N PHE A 539 40.52 1.19 -8.13
CA PHE A 539 40.27 2.53 -7.60
C PHE A 539 40.03 3.57 -8.71
N LYS A 540 40.75 3.41 -9.84
CA LYS A 540 40.72 4.30 -11.00
C LYS A 540 39.39 4.24 -11.77
N ASP A 541 38.75 3.06 -11.81
CA ASP A 541 37.45 2.88 -12.45
C ASP A 541 36.33 3.55 -11.63
N LEU A 542 36.37 3.39 -10.30
CA LEU A 542 35.44 4.08 -9.39
C LEU A 542 35.64 5.61 -9.45
N GLU A 543 36.89 6.08 -9.49
CA GLU A 543 37.20 7.51 -9.60
C GLU A 543 36.70 8.11 -10.93
N SER A 544 36.79 7.36 -12.04
CA SER A 544 36.24 7.78 -13.34
C SER A 544 34.71 7.73 -13.36
N PHE A 545 34.08 6.76 -12.69
CA PHE A 545 32.63 6.69 -12.54
C PHE A 545 32.09 7.91 -11.78
N LEU A 546 32.65 8.21 -10.61
CA LEU A 546 32.19 9.32 -9.76
C LEU A 546 32.37 10.71 -10.41
N LYS A 547 33.32 10.87 -11.33
CA LYS A 547 33.52 12.12 -12.11
C LYS A 547 32.56 12.26 -13.30
N ASN A 548 32.02 11.14 -13.81
CA ASN A 548 31.13 11.15 -14.97
C ASN A 548 29.65 11.26 -14.54
N ASP A 549 29.26 10.63 -13.43
CA ASP A 549 27.85 10.63 -13.00
C ASP A 549 27.34 12.04 -12.63
N THR A 550 28.24 12.93 -12.16
CA THR A 550 27.97 14.36 -11.93
C THR A 550 27.66 15.14 -13.21
N THR A 551 27.89 14.58 -14.40
CA THR A 551 27.61 15.23 -15.69
C THR A 551 26.35 14.69 -16.39
N TYR A 552 25.82 13.55 -15.94
CA TYR A 552 24.68 12.89 -16.61
C TYR A 552 23.33 13.51 -16.20
N TYR A 553 23.28 14.21 -15.06
CA TYR A 553 22.15 15.06 -14.64
C TYR A 553 22.29 16.49 -15.20
N GLY A 554 22.22 16.61 -16.53
CA GLY A 554 22.10 17.91 -17.20
C GLY A 554 20.79 18.63 -16.88
N ASP A 555 20.79 19.95 -17.07
CA ASP A 555 19.62 20.82 -17.13
C ASP A 555 18.72 20.97 -15.88
N SER A 556 19.29 20.86 -14.68
CA SER A 556 18.83 21.69 -13.55
C SER A 556 19.92 22.02 -12.52
N PRO A 557 20.63 23.16 -12.67
CA PRO A 557 21.61 23.64 -11.66
C PRO A 557 21.00 23.93 -10.28
N SER A 558 19.67 24.08 -10.21
CA SER A 558 18.97 24.63 -9.04
C SER A 558 19.05 23.80 -7.75
N MET A 559 19.44 22.52 -7.80
CA MET A 559 19.35 21.62 -6.64
C MET A 559 20.66 21.41 -5.87
N TYR A 560 21.83 21.77 -6.43
CA TYR A 560 23.13 21.59 -5.75
C TYR A 560 23.75 22.89 -5.25
N ASP A 561 23.70 23.98 -6.04
CA ASP A 561 24.28 25.28 -5.63
C ASP A 561 23.57 25.88 -4.40
N ASN A 562 22.28 25.58 -4.23
CA ASN A 562 21.48 25.98 -3.07
C ASN A 562 21.93 25.35 -1.73
N PHE A 563 22.80 24.33 -1.72
CA PHE A 563 23.21 23.66 -0.47
C PHE A 563 24.46 24.25 0.20
N ASN A 564 25.32 24.99 -0.52
CA ASN A 564 26.56 25.56 0.04
C ASN A 564 26.77 27.06 -0.25
N GLY A 565 25.88 27.71 -1.02
CA GLY A 565 26.17 29.00 -1.66
C GLY A 565 25.54 30.28 -1.07
N TYR A 566 24.88 30.24 0.10
CA TYR A 566 24.09 31.40 0.60
C TYR A 566 24.33 31.81 2.06
N SER A 567 25.54 32.28 2.37
CA SER A 567 25.73 33.24 3.46
C SER A 567 25.36 34.67 2.99
N SER A 568 24.60 35.40 3.82
CA SER A 568 24.18 36.81 3.65
C SER A 568 23.16 37.19 2.55
N SER A 569 21.91 36.71 2.66
CA SER A 569 20.73 37.59 2.52
C SER A 569 19.49 36.98 3.17
N SER A 570 18.59 37.82 3.70
CA SER A 570 17.45 37.39 4.53
C SER A 570 16.20 37.11 3.70
N ARG A 571 15.92 35.82 3.42
CA ARG A 571 14.62 35.31 2.95
C ARG A 571 14.10 34.17 3.84
N SER A 572 12.80 33.93 3.80
CA SER A 572 12.04 33.22 4.84
C SER A 572 12.25 31.70 4.87
N ILE A 573 12.61 31.19 6.05
CA ILE A 573 12.82 29.76 6.33
C ILE A 573 11.46 29.12 6.69
N SER A 574 10.62 28.83 5.69
CA SER A 574 9.25 28.30 5.91
C SER A 574 8.96 26.93 5.27
N ASN A 575 9.77 26.46 4.32
CA ASN A 575 9.41 25.32 3.46
C ASN A 575 10.35 24.09 3.58
N TYR A 576 11.16 24.00 4.64
CA TYR A 576 12.14 22.91 4.82
C TYR A 576 11.67 21.76 5.74
N ASP A 577 10.48 21.85 6.35
CA ASP A 577 9.97 20.85 7.31
C ASP A 577 9.39 19.57 6.67
N ASP A 578 9.04 19.58 5.38
CA ASP A 578 8.28 18.49 4.73
C ASP A 578 9.11 17.25 4.32
N PHE A 579 10.40 17.19 4.66
CA PHE A 579 11.18 15.93 4.63
C PHE A 579 10.77 14.93 5.75
N SER A 580 9.62 15.13 6.39
CA SER A 580 9.04 14.24 7.39
C SER A 580 8.40 12.97 6.81
N ASP A 581 8.19 12.91 5.48
CA ASP A 581 7.71 11.72 4.75
C ASP A 581 8.81 10.64 4.59
N SER A 582 9.43 10.31 5.72
CA SER A 582 10.56 9.38 5.92
C SER A 582 10.27 7.93 5.53
N ASN A 583 9.01 7.58 5.23
CA ASN A 583 8.55 6.21 5.00
C ASN A 583 9.31 5.48 3.88
N HIS A 584 9.82 6.19 2.86
CA HIS A 584 10.66 5.59 1.82
C HIS A 584 12.10 5.23 2.27
N PHE A 585 12.60 5.82 3.36
CA PHE A 585 13.97 5.60 3.88
C PHE A 585 14.01 4.86 5.22
N ASN A 586 12.87 4.69 5.89
CA ASN A 586 12.73 3.89 7.11
C ASN A 586 13.04 2.39 6.92
N ASN A 587 13.26 1.93 5.67
CA ASN A 587 13.64 0.57 5.29
C ASN A 587 15.05 0.46 4.68
N LEU A 588 15.95 1.43 4.92
CA LEU A 588 17.30 1.40 4.33
C LEU A 588 18.07 0.13 4.71
N PHE A 589 18.00 -0.29 5.98
CA PHE A 589 18.45 -1.57 6.50
C PHE A 589 17.29 -2.26 7.23
N ASN A 590 17.26 -3.60 7.26
CA ASN A 590 16.34 -4.35 8.13
C ASN A 590 17.05 -4.68 9.45
N THR A 591 16.89 -3.83 10.44
CA THR A 591 17.63 -3.87 11.72
C THR A 591 17.30 -5.08 12.61
N GLU A 592 16.24 -5.83 12.32
CA GLU A 592 15.96 -7.14 12.93
C GLU A 592 16.90 -8.26 12.45
N LYS A 593 17.46 -8.12 11.24
CA LYS A 593 18.23 -9.18 10.56
C LYS A 593 19.71 -8.87 10.40
N ILE A 594 20.05 -7.59 10.29
CA ILE A 594 21.41 -7.13 9.99
C ILE A 594 21.99 -6.50 11.24
N LYS A 595 23.09 -7.07 11.74
CA LYS A 595 23.76 -6.59 12.96
C LYS A 595 24.31 -5.19 12.74
N ILE A 596 24.31 -4.36 13.78
CA ILE A 596 24.80 -2.98 13.68
C ILE A 596 26.28 -2.92 13.22
N GLN A 597 27.09 -3.95 13.48
CA GLN A 597 28.48 -4.00 13.02
C GLN A 597 28.60 -4.09 11.49
N ASP A 598 27.74 -4.87 10.82
CA ASP A 598 27.67 -4.91 9.35
C ASP A 598 27.20 -3.56 8.78
N GLN A 599 26.25 -2.91 9.46
CA GLN A 599 25.78 -1.56 9.09
C GLN A 599 26.86 -0.49 9.25
N ILE A 600 27.70 -0.59 10.29
CA ILE A 600 28.86 0.30 10.51
C ILE A 600 29.96 0.02 9.48
N GLN A 601 30.19 -1.23 9.10
CA GLN A 601 31.11 -1.56 8.00
C GLN A 601 30.61 -0.99 6.67
N TYR A 602 29.30 -1.09 6.39
CA TYR A 602 28.67 -0.45 5.22
C TYR A 602 28.91 1.08 5.23
N LEU A 603 28.66 1.75 6.37
CA LEU A 603 28.94 3.18 6.54
C LEU A 603 30.42 3.51 6.29
N SER A 604 31.34 2.75 6.89
CA SER A 604 32.78 2.92 6.70
C SER A 604 33.16 2.88 5.22
N ILE A 605 32.67 1.89 4.46
CA ILE A 605 33.00 1.74 3.04
C ILE A 605 32.39 2.89 2.21
N VAL A 606 31.13 3.28 2.44
CA VAL A 606 30.51 4.42 1.75
C VAL A 606 31.25 5.73 2.01
N LEU A 607 31.65 6.00 3.26
CA LEU A 607 32.39 7.21 3.63
C LEU A 607 33.83 7.21 3.07
N LYS A 608 34.57 6.12 3.28
CA LYS A 608 35.96 5.89 2.80
C LYS A 608 36.07 6.07 1.29
N HIS A 609 35.11 5.55 0.54
CA HIS A 609 35.07 5.65 -0.93
C HIS A 609 34.29 6.86 -1.45
N SER A 610 33.78 7.73 -0.55
CA SER A 610 33.08 8.97 -0.87
C SER A 610 31.89 8.80 -1.82
N ILE A 611 31.12 7.72 -1.63
CA ILE A 611 30.00 7.31 -2.50
C ILE A 611 28.73 8.13 -2.21
N ASN A 612 28.91 9.43 -1.98
CA ASN A 612 27.91 10.38 -1.50
C ASN A 612 26.73 10.57 -2.48
N ALA A 613 26.87 10.14 -3.74
CA ALA A 613 25.87 10.26 -4.79
C ALA A 613 24.71 9.25 -4.70
N LEU A 614 24.91 8.07 -4.10
CA LEU A 614 23.90 6.99 -4.06
C LEU A 614 23.02 6.99 -2.80
N ILE A 615 23.53 7.58 -1.71
CA ILE A 615 22.80 7.88 -0.48
C ILE A 615 23.47 9.12 0.13
N PRO A 616 22.74 10.19 0.50
CA PRO A 616 23.30 11.23 1.35
C PRO A 616 23.78 10.61 2.66
N ASN A 617 25.07 10.74 2.98
CA ASN A 617 25.71 10.12 4.16
C ASN A 617 24.94 10.38 5.47
N ARG A 618 24.29 11.56 5.56
CA ARG A 618 23.39 11.95 6.65
C ARG A 618 22.24 10.95 6.87
N LEU A 619 21.58 10.48 5.81
CA LEU A 619 20.45 9.53 5.90
C LEU A 619 20.91 8.13 6.28
N LEU A 620 22.06 7.70 5.75
CA LEU A 620 22.68 6.41 6.10
C LEU A 620 23.05 6.37 7.59
N LEU A 621 23.74 7.40 8.07
CA LEU A 621 24.08 7.57 9.49
C LEU A 621 22.80 7.66 10.35
N GLN A 622 21.81 8.48 9.96
CA GLN A 622 20.53 8.61 10.66
C GLN A 622 19.81 7.26 10.83
N HIS A 623 19.77 6.43 9.79
CA HIS A 623 19.11 5.13 9.83
C HIS A 623 19.79 4.19 10.85
N ILE A 624 21.13 4.14 10.87
CA ILE A 624 21.90 3.34 11.85
C ILE A 624 21.59 3.77 13.29
N LEU A 625 21.44 5.08 13.52
CA LEU A 625 21.26 5.64 14.86
C LEU A 625 19.83 5.57 15.40
N ILE A 626 18.82 5.63 14.52
CA ILE A 626 17.40 5.69 14.90
C ILE A 626 16.72 4.31 14.83
N ASN A 627 17.07 3.47 13.85
CA ASN A 627 16.31 2.25 13.58
C ASN A 627 16.85 0.99 14.28
N ASN A 628 18.01 1.07 14.94
CA ASN A 628 18.52 0.01 15.83
C ASN A 628 18.06 0.23 17.27
N GLN A 629 18.06 -0.84 18.08
CA GLN A 629 17.77 -0.73 19.52
C GLN A 629 18.78 0.19 20.21
N ARG A 630 18.28 1.06 21.10
CA ARG A 630 19.07 2.11 21.78
C ARG A 630 20.39 1.58 22.34
N ASP A 631 20.34 0.48 23.08
CA ASP A 631 21.49 -0.02 23.83
C ASP A 631 22.55 -0.62 22.88
N VAL A 632 22.11 -1.26 21.80
CA VAL A 632 22.96 -1.76 20.70
C VAL A 632 23.67 -0.61 19.97
N VAL A 633 23.03 0.57 19.84
CA VAL A 633 23.68 1.79 19.33
C VAL A 633 24.74 2.30 20.31
N PHE A 634 24.44 2.35 21.62
CA PHE A 634 25.40 2.77 22.65
C PHE A 634 26.62 1.83 22.72
N GLU A 635 26.44 0.51 22.68
CA GLU A 635 27.53 -0.49 22.65
C GLU A 635 28.51 -0.33 21.48
N ASN A 636 28.09 0.35 20.41
CA ASN A 636 28.87 0.48 19.17
C ASN A 636 29.13 1.94 18.77
N ILE A 637 28.84 2.90 19.66
CA ILE A 637 28.90 4.33 19.35
C ILE A 637 30.32 4.79 19.02
N GLU A 638 31.34 4.31 19.74
CA GLU A 638 32.75 4.61 19.46
C GLU A 638 33.17 4.16 18.05
N LYS A 639 32.62 3.05 17.55
CA LYS A 639 32.90 2.57 16.18
C LYS A 639 32.25 3.46 15.13
N ILE A 640 31.01 3.92 15.38
CA ILE A 640 30.32 4.90 14.53
C ILE A 640 31.12 6.21 14.49
N ILE A 641 31.60 6.68 15.65
CA ILE A 641 32.35 7.92 15.78
C ILE A 641 33.75 7.80 15.14
N GLN A 642 34.45 6.68 15.30
CA GLN A 642 35.71 6.42 14.59
C GLN A 642 35.53 6.54 13.06
N VAL A 643 34.49 5.90 12.51
CA VAL A 643 34.16 5.96 11.08
C VAL A 643 33.85 7.40 10.61
N ILE A 644 33.22 8.22 11.45
CA ILE A 644 32.98 9.64 11.19
C ILE A 644 34.30 10.46 11.23
N LYS A 645 35.18 10.19 12.21
CA LYS A 645 36.49 10.85 12.35
C LYS A 645 37.42 10.53 11.17
N GLU A 646 37.43 9.27 10.71
CA GLU A 646 38.15 8.84 9.50
C GLU A 646 37.66 9.57 8.24
N TYR A 647 36.34 9.73 8.09
CA TYR A 647 35.74 10.49 7.00
C TYR A 647 36.14 11.97 6.98
N TYR A 648 36.08 12.66 8.13
CA TYR A 648 36.51 14.06 8.20
C TYR A 648 38.00 14.23 7.94
N SER A 649 38.87 13.35 8.48
CA SER A 649 40.31 13.40 8.20
C SER A 649 40.63 13.18 6.71
N LYS A 650 39.78 12.44 5.98
CA LYS A 650 39.88 12.35 4.52
C LYS A 650 39.41 13.65 3.84
N MET A 651 38.23 14.16 4.19
CA MET A 651 37.69 15.41 3.61
C MET A 651 38.64 16.60 3.79
N GLU A 652 39.27 16.73 4.96
CA GLU A 652 40.26 17.76 5.26
C GLU A 652 41.47 17.68 4.31
N LYS A 653 42.04 16.48 4.11
CA LYS A 653 43.14 16.25 3.16
C LYS A 653 42.71 16.55 1.72
N ASP A 654 41.54 16.07 1.31
CA ASP A 654 40.99 16.34 -0.03
C ASP A 654 40.72 17.85 -0.25
N TYR A 655 40.39 18.61 0.80
CA TYR A 655 40.24 20.06 0.76
C TYR A 655 41.58 20.78 0.64
N PHE A 656 42.58 20.44 1.46
CA PHE A 656 43.94 21.00 1.34
C PHE A 656 44.60 20.71 -0.02
N ILE A 657 44.37 19.51 -0.59
CA ILE A 657 44.84 19.14 -1.93
C ILE A 657 44.13 19.94 -3.04
N LYS A 658 42.90 20.41 -2.82
CA LYS A 658 42.20 21.32 -3.75
C LYS A 658 42.68 22.76 -3.60
N ALA A 659 42.76 23.28 -2.36
CA ALA A 659 43.19 24.64 -2.07
C ALA A 659 44.61 24.94 -2.62
N SER A 660 45.55 24.03 -2.37
CA SER A 660 46.92 24.12 -2.90
C SER A 660 47.01 24.05 -4.43
N LYS A 661 46.05 23.39 -5.11
CA LYS A 661 45.97 23.36 -6.59
C LYS A 661 45.28 24.57 -7.19
N SER A 662 44.46 25.30 -6.43
CA SER A 662 43.81 26.54 -6.89
C SER A 662 44.70 27.79 -6.83
N GLY A 663 45.92 27.70 -6.29
CA GLY A 663 46.85 28.83 -6.23
C GLY A 663 46.39 29.99 -5.33
N VAL A 664 45.55 29.69 -4.33
CA VAL A 664 45.09 30.67 -3.34
C VAL A 664 46.11 30.72 -2.19
N ASP A 665 46.69 31.89 -1.95
CA ASP A 665 47.70 32.06 -0.89
C ASP A 665 47.09 31.81 0.50
N ASN A 666 47.64 30.81 1.20
CA ASN A 666 47.11 30.27 2.47
C ASN A 666 46.94 31.33 3.57
N GLU A 667 47.70 32.43 3.52
CA GLU A 667 47.66 33.50 4.53
C GLU A 667 46.39 34.37 4.47
N THR A 668 45.60 34.27 3.39
CA THR A 668 44.39 35.09 3.18
C THR A 668 43.07 34.39 3.53
N LEU A 669 43.09 33.08 3.83
CA LEU A 669 41.90 32.32 4.19
C LEU A 669 41.56 32.49 5.69
N PRO A 670 40.39 33.05 6.06
CA PRO A 670 40.04 33.28 7.46
C PRO A 670 39.74 31.95 8.19
N PHE A 671 40.73 31.46 8.94
CA PHE A 671 40.72 30.21 9.71
C PHE A 671 39.56 30.04 10.73
N SER A 672 38.77 31.08 10.97
CA SER A 672 37.66 31.11 11.92
C SER A 672 36.29 30.73 11.32
N SER A 673 36.08 30.88 10.01
CA SER A 673 34.78 30.63 9.37
C SER A 673 34.65 29.24 8.72
N THR A 674 35.77 28.59 8.39
CA THR A 674 35.78 27.32 7.63
C THR A 674 35.41 26.08 8.45
N LYS A 675 35.49 26.14 9.80
CA LYS A 675 35.23 24.99 10.70
C LYS A 675 33.82 24.38 10.61
N GLY A 676 32.85 25.06 9.99
CA GLY A 676 31.48 24.54 9.82
C GLY A 676 31.24 23.70 8.56
N VAL A 677 32.13 23.73 7.57
CA VAL A 677 31.82 23.24 6.20
C VAL A 677 32.05 21.72 6.08
N GLY A 678 31.10 20.93 6.59
CA GLY A 678 31.02 19.49 6.33
C GLY A 678 30.58 18.61 7.50
N LEU A 679 30.43 19.15 8.71
CA LEU A 679 30.02 18.36 9.87
C LEU A 679 28.57 17.87 9.75
N PHE A 680 28.31 16.65 10.23
CA PHE A 680 26.96 16.12 10.37
C PHE A 680 26.18 16.96 11.40
N CYS A 681 25.03 17.50 11.00
CA CYS A 681 24.17 18.25 11.89
C CYS A 681 23.62 17.36 13.04
N ALA A 682 23.76 17.80 14.29
CA ALA A 682 23.28 17.07 15.47
C ALA A 682 21.75 16.93 15.57
N SER A 683 20.98 17.53 14.65
CA SER A 683 19.52 17.36 14.55
C SER A 683 19.07 15.91 14.24
N LEU A 684 20.03 15.02 13.93
CA LEU A 684 19.83 13.58 13.81
C LEU A 684 19.51 12.92 15.15
N PHE A 685 20.05 13.44 16.27
CA PHE A 685 19.96 12.79 17.58
C PHE A 685 18.83 13.33 18.46
N VAL A 686 18.09 14.35 18.01
CA VAL A 686 16.98 14.98 18.76
C VAL A 686 15.81 14.00 19.02
N ASP A 687 15.81 12.87 18.32
CA ASP A 687 14.87 11.77 18.53
C ASP A 687 15.30 10.80 19.65
N ASN A 688 16.53 10.92 20.16
CA ASN A 688 17.07 10.19 21.32
C ASN A 688 17.89 11.12 22.25
N LYS A 689 17.20 11.81 23.16
CA LYS A 689 17.73 12.80 24.12
C LYS A 689 19.00 12.35 24.87
N GLU A 690 19.07 11.10 25.30
CA GLU A 690 20.23 10.61 26.06
C GLU A 690 21.44 10.30 25.16
N LEU A 691 21.21 9.84 23.93
CA LEU A 691 22.28 9.74 22.92
C LEU A 691 22.78 11.12 22.50
N PHE A 692 21.87 12.09 22.34
CA PHE A 692 22.21 13.50 22.08
C PHE A 692 23.13 14.07 23.18
N LYS A 693 22.73 13.95 24.46
CA LYS A 693 23.53 14.37 25.62
C LYS A 693 24.89 13.67 25.69
N TYR A 694 24.92 12.36 25.43
CA TYR A 694 26.16 11.57 25.44
C TYR A 694 27.13 12.03 24.35
N LEU A 695 26.66 12.21 23.12
CA LEU A 695 27.48 12.65 22.00
C LEU A 695 27.97 14.09 22.19
N TYR A 696 27.16 14.98 22.75
CA TYR A 696 27.60 16.34 23.08
C TYR A 696 28.75 16.34 24.10
N ARG A 697 28.64 15.50 25.14
CA ARG A 697 29.63 15.43 26.24
C ARG A 697 30.95 14.76 25.85
N ASN A 698 30.94 13.78 24.94
CA ASN A 698 32.12 12.96 24.64
C ASN A 698 32.71 13.18 23.23
N HIS A 699 31.90 13.65 22.28
CA HIS A 699 32.27 13.75 20.85
C HIS A 699 31.67 15.00 20.16
N SER A 700 31.62 16.14 20.86
CA SER A 700 31.02 17.35 20.31
C SER A 700 31.75 17.86 19.06
N GLU A 701 33.04 17.57 18.90
CA GLU A 701 33.83 17.88 17.71
C GLU A 701 33.36 17.18 16.43
N CYS A 702 32.52 16.13 16.55
CA CYS A 702 32.07 15.34 15.40
C CYS A 702 30.82 15.90 14.71
N PHE A 703 30.15 16.91 15.27
CA PHE A 703 28.82 17.34 14.81
C PHE A 703 28.64 18.85 14.83
N ASP A 704 27.79 19.37 13.93
CA ASP A 704 27.30 20.74 14.05
C ASP A 704 26.14 20.79 15.06
N TRP A 705 26.40 21.44 16.19
CA TRP A 705 25.45 21.69 17.27
C TRP A 705 24.73 23.04 17.15
N ASN A 706 25.11 23.90 16.21
CA ASN A 706 24.56 25.27 16.10
C ASN A 706 23.29 25.32 15.23
N ALA A 707 23.02 24.33 14.39
CA ALA A 707 21.86 24.33 13.50
C ALA A 707 20.51 24.62 14.22
N PRO A 708 19.76 25.67 13.81
CA PRO A 708 18.46 26.03 14.42
C PRO A 708 17.38 24.94 14.40
N ILE A 709 17.51 23.95 13.49
CA ILE A 709 16.60 22.80 13.40
C ILE A 709 16.74 21.82 14.59
N ILE A 710 17.80 21.93 15.39
CA ILE A 710 17.96 21.16 16.64
C ILE A 710 16.95 21.64 17.68
N SER A 711 16.98 22.94 17.98
CA SER A 711 16.20 23.55 19.04
C SER A 711 14.71 23.61 18.70
N SER A 712 14.35 23.94 17.45
CA SER A 712 12.95 23.92 17.01
C SER A 712 12.32 22.52 17.08
N LYS A 713 13.07 21.45 16.76
CA LYS A 713 12.62 20.06 16.97
C LYS A 713 12.40 19.73 18.46
N VAL A 714 13.31 20.14 19.35
CA VAL A 714 13.19 19.87 20.81
C VAL A 714 12.00 20.63 21.39
N VAL A 715 11.86 21.92 21.07
CA VAL A 715 10.76 22.77 21.54
C VAL A 715 9.40 22.26 21.06
N ARG A 716 9.30 21.76 19.81
CA ARG A 716 8.09 21.11 19.29
C ARG A 716 7.69 19.82 20.04
N LYS A 717 8.58 19.20 20.82
CA LYS A 717 8.31 17.97 21.59
C LYS A 717 7.83 18.19 23.03
N ASN A 718 7.88 19.43 23.52
CA ASN A 718 7.50 19.79 24.89
C ASN A 718 8.38 19.18 26.01
N ASP A 719 9.64 18.82 25.71
CA ASP A 719 10.59 18.27 26.69
C ASP A 719 11.39 19.40 27.37
N ILE A 720 10.86 19.90 28.48
CA ILE A 720 11.41 21.03 29.25
C ILE A 720 12.86 20.79 29.68
N ASP A 721 13.18 19.62 30.25
CA ASP A 721 14.56 19.27 30.64
C ASP A 721 15.53 19.30 29.46
N PHE A 722 15.05 18.97 28.25
CA PHE A 722 15.88 19.00 27.04
C PHE A 722 16.03 20.42 26.52
N ILE A 723 14.98 21.25 26.58
CA ILE A 723 15.07 22.70 26.28
C ILE A 723 16.10 23.36 27.21
N GLN A 724 16.05 23.06 28.51
CA GLN A 724 17.02 23.54 29.51
C GLN A 724 18.44 23.04 29.19
N PHE A 725 18.62 21.75 28.88
CA PHE A 725 19.92 21.22 28.48
C PHE A 725 20.48 21.91 27.23
N LEU A 726 19.65 22.21 26.22
CA LEU A 726 20.11 22.98 25.06
C LEU A 726 20.49 24.42 25.44
N PHE A 727 19.76 25.05 26.36
CA PHE A 727 20.01 26.42 26.84
C PHE A 727 21.35 26.52 27.58
N ASP A 728 21.57 25.67 28.60
CA ASP A 728 22.78 25.63 29.43
C ASP A 728 24.07 25.40 28.62
N ASN A 729 23.94 24.81 27.43
CA ASN A 729 25.04 24.44 26.55
C ASN A 729 25.08 25.26 25.25
N TYR A 730 24.26 26.32 25.15
CA TYR A 730 24.13 27.23 23.99
C TYR A 730 23.79 26.57 22.63
N ILE A 731 23.20 25.37 22.65
CA ILE A 731 23.02 24.50 21.49
C ILE A 731 21.86 25.00 20.60
N GLY A 732 22.05 24.97 19.28
CA GLY A 732 20.99 25.18 18.28
C GLY A 732 20.32 26.55 18.32
N TYR A 733 20.92 27.55 18.95
CA TYR A 733 20.36 28.88 19.19
C TYR A 733 18.93 28.88 19.79
N VAL A 734 18.72 28.19 20.92
CA VAL A 734 17.41 28.06 21.62
C VAL A 734 16.59 29.36 21.72
N LYS A 735 17.25 30.51 21.87
CA LYS A 735 16.62 31.84 21.89
C LYS A 735 15.70 32.13 20.70
N TYR A 736 15.97 31.58 19.52
CA TYR A 736 15.13 31.74 18.32
C TYR A 736 14.12 30.58 18.14
N ALA A 737 14.18 29.55 18.98
CA ALA A 737 13.30 28.38 18.92
C ALA A 737 11.94 28.60 19.60
N ILE A 738 11.79 29.67 20.40
CA ILE A 738 10.54 30.03 21.08
C ILE A 738 9.36 30.23 20.10
N ASP A 739 9.65 30.68 18.88
CA ASP A 739 8.67 30.83 17.79
C ASP A 739 8.17 29.49 17.21
N TYR A 740 8.74 28.35 17.63
CA TYR A 740 8.39 26.99 17.19
C TYR A 740 7.63 26.19 18.26
N CYS A 741 7.29 26.81 19.40
CA CYS A 741 6.42 26.22 20.41
C CYS A 741 5.05 25.83 19.81
N ILE A 742 4.63 24.58 20.02
CA ILE A 742 3.28 24.10 19.68
C ILE A 742 2.43 23.74 20.90
N ASN A 743 3.04 23.71 22.09
CA ASN A 743 2.43 23.45 23.39
C ASN A 743 2.63 24.63 24.34
N ARG A 744 1.72 24.81 25.30
CA ARG A 744 1.76 25.91 26.26
C ARG A 744 2.93 25.78 27.23
N GLU A 745 3.27 24.58 27.70
CA GLU A 745 4.23 24.40 28.80
C GLU A 745 5.63 24.85 28.40
N SER A 746 6.08 24.50 27.19
CA SER A 746 7.36 25.00 26.65
C SER A 746 7.31 26.49 26.31
N ALA A 747 6.21 27.00 25.77
CA ALA A 747 6.06 28.44 25.52
C ALA A 747 6.19 29.23 26.83
N GLN A 748 5.55 28.74 27.89
CA GLN A 748 5.58 29.32 29.23
C GLN A 748 6.98 29.22 29.86
N TYR A 749 7.62 28.05 29.80
CA TYR A 749 8.98 27.86 30.31
C TYR A 749 10.01 28.76 29.61
N MET A 750 9.99 28.81 28.28
CA MET A 750 10.92 29.63 27.50
C MET A 750 10.71 31.14 27.73
N ALA A 751 9.47 31.58 27.94
CA ALA A 751 9.17 32.98 28.21
C ALA A 751 9.48 33.38 29.67
N GLU A 752 8.88 32.69 30.64
CA GLU A 752 8.90 33.07 32.05
C GLU A 752 10.16 32.59 32.79
N THR A 753 10.74 31.45 32.41
CA THR A 753 11.95 30.90 33.06
C THR A 753 13.24 31.26 32.32
N LEU A 754 13.25 31.23 30.98
CA LEU A 754 14.44 31.58 30.17
C LEU A 754 14.48 33.04 29.71
N GLY A 755 13.44 33.83 29.99
CA GLY A 755 13.37 35.26 29.65
C GLY A 755 13.32 35.55 28.15
N PHE A 756 12.94 34.58 27.32
CA PHE A 756 12.87 34.77 25.87
C PHE A 756 11.57 35.47 25.44
N LYS A 757 11.68 36.35 24.44
CA LYS A 757 10.53 37.06 23.88
C LYS A 757 10.15 36.45 22.54
N PHE A 758 8.87 36.09 22.40
CA PHE A 758 8.26 35.71 21.12
C PHE A 758 8.45 36.81 20.08
N SER A 759 8.68 36.44 18.81
CA SER A 759 8.55 37.43 17.73
C SER A 759 7.09 37.60 17.32
N SER A 760 6.73 38.77 16.79
CA SER A 760 5.38 39.05 16.26
C SER A 760 4.94 38.09 15.16
N LYS A 761 5.87 37.33 14.56
CA LYS A 761 5.59 36.32 13.54
C LYS A 761 4.96 35.05 14.12
N ILE A 762 5.10 34.76 15.43
CA ILE A 762 4.53 33.53 16.00
C ILE A 762 3.00 33.51 15.86
N LEU A 763 2.31 34.63 16.10
CA LEU A 763 0.84 34.71 15.97
C LEU A 763 0.38 34.35 14.56
N VAL A 764 1.10 34.81 13.53
CA VAL A 764 0.83 34.48 12.12
C VAL A 764 1.09 32.99 11.87
N SER A 765 2.17 32.41 12.41
CA SER A 765 2.50 30.99 12.22
C SER A 765 1.54 30.03 12.94
N VAL A 766 1.04 30.40 14.12
CA VAL A 766 0.04 29.64 14.90
C VAL A 766 -1.33 29.79 14.25
N GLY A 767 -1.71 31.02 13.84
CA GLY A 767 -2.98 31.33 13.21
C GLY A 767 -3.15 30.85 11.76
N SER A 768 -2.05 30.54 11.05
CA SER A 768 -2.09 29.99 9.68
C SER A 768 -1.94 28.46 9.63
N ASN A 769 -1.64 27.81 10.76
CA ASN A 769 -1.50 26.36 10.82
C ASN A 769 -2.89 25.70 10.80
N SER A 770 -3.19 24.85 9.82
CA SER A 770 -4.52 24.26 9.62
C SER A 770 -4.93 23.19 10.65
N LYS A 771 -4.35 23.24 11.86
CA LYS A 771 -4.54 22.31 12.98
C LYS A 771 -5.01 22.99 14.28
N ILE A 772 -5.40 24.27 14.22
CA ILE A 772 -5.97 25.06 15.35
C ILE A 772 -7.18 24.35 16.01
N ASN A 773 -7.86 23.46 15.29
CA ASN A 773 -8.99 22.66 15.79
C ASN A 773 -8.64 21.73 16.98
N ASN A 774 -7.38 21.65 17.42
CA ASN A 774 -6.98 21.00 18.67
C ASN A 774 -6.99 22.00 19.85
N TRP A 775 -7.63 21.64 20.98
CA TRP A 775 -7.70 22.44 22.22
C TRP A 775 -6.35 23.06 22.62
N ASN A 776 -5.24 22.31 22.53
CA ASN A 776 -3.92 22.80 22.94
C ASN A 776 -3.46 24.02 22.13
N SER A 777 -3.81 24.09 20.84
CA SER A 777 -3.47 25.24 19.98
C SER A 777 -4.23 26.49 20.37
N ASN A 778 -5.49 26.37 20.80
CA ASN A 778 -6.26 27.49 21.33
C ASN A 778 -5.71 27.98 22.68
N TYR A 779 -5.28 27.08 23.58
CA TYR A 779 -4.64 27.49 24.83
C TYR A 779 -3.28 28.16 24.61
N LEU A 780 -2.46 27.66 23.67
CA LEU A 780 -1.23 28.32 23.27
C LEU A 780 -1.50 29.71 22.67
N PHE A 781 -2.42 29.84 21.71
CA PHE A 781 -2.73 31.13 21.09
C PHE A 781 -3.18 32.18 22.11
N ASN A 782 -4.05 31.82 23.06
CA ASN A 782 -4.48 32.72 24.13
C ASN A 782 -3.33 33.07 25.10
N TYR A 783 -2.45 32.12 25.44
CA TYR A 783 -1.26 32.40 26.26
C TYR A 783 -0.31 33.40 25.56
N LEU A 784 0.01 33.14 24.29
CA LEU A 784 0.86 34.01 23.46
C LEU A 784 0.29 35.43 23.38
N LEU A 785 -1.01 35.56 23.08
CA LEU A 785 -1.68 36.84 22.93
C LEU A 785 -1.67 37.64 24.24
N ASN A 786 -1.98 37.01 25.38
CA ASN A 786 -1.95 37.66 26.69
C ASN A 786 -0.53 38.10 27.08
N HIS A 787 0.47 37.23 26.91
CA HIS A 787 1.88 37.52 27.23
C HIS A 787 2.43 38.67 26.36
N MET A 788 2.03 38.78 25.10
CA MET A 788 2.36 39.93 24.25
C MET A 788 1.65 41.21 24.69
N ILE A 789 0.37 41.14 25.09
CA ILE A 789 -0.37 42.29 25.64
C ILE A 789 0.28 42.80 26.94
N GLU A 790 0.79 41.91 27.79
CA GLU A 790 1.48 42.29 29.03
C GLU A 790 2.83 42.95 28.75
N ASN A 791 3.65 42.40 27.85
CA ASN A 791 4.89 43.03 27.39
C ASN A 791 4.66 44.44 26.77
N LEU A 792 3.52 44.69 26.13
CA LEU A 792 3.17 46.01 25.59
C LEU A 792 2.80 47.02 26.69
N LYS A 793 2.10 46.58 27.75
CA LYS A 793 1.77 47.45 28.90
C LYS A 793 3.02 47.93 29.62
N ASP A 794 4.00 47.05 29.85
CA ASP A 794 5.24 47.39 30.55
C ASP A 794 6.10 48.40 29.77
N ASN A 795 6.12 48.29 28.43
CA ASN A 795 6.78 49.28 27.58
C ASN A 795 6.08 50.66 27.67
N ASN A 796 4.74 50.68 27.59
CA ASN A 796 3.98 51.94 27.62
C ASN A 796 4.05 52.64 28.99
N ASN A 797 4.08 51.89 30.10
CA ASN A 797 4.28 52.46 31.43
C ASN A 797 5.65 53.12 31.59
N ASN A 798 6.72 52.52 31.04
CA ASN A 798 8.05 53.11 31.07
C ASN A 798 8.15 54.39 30.23
N ASN A 799 7.52 54.45 29.05
CA ASN A 799 7.51 55.66 28.23
C ASN A 799 6.74 56.83 28.90
N ASN A 800 5.59 56.56 29.53
CA ASN A 800 4.83 57.61 30.24
C ASN A 800 5.61 58.22 31.41
N ASN A 801 6.41 57.42 32.13
CA ASN A 801 7.21 57.92 33.25
C ASN A 801 8.35 58.87 32.80
N ASN A 802 8.85 58.71 31.58
CA ASN A 802 9.94 59.55 31.05
C ASN A 802 9.44 60.90 30.49
N ASN A 803 8.17 60.95 30.04
CA ASN A 803 7.60 62.15 29.41
C ASN A 803 7.05 63.18 30.44
N ASN A 804 6.89 62.78 31.72
CA ASN A 804 6.29 63.61 32.76
C ASN A 804 7.32 64.38 33.63
N ASN A 805 8.62 64.36 33.26
CA ASN A 805 9.71 64.94 34.05
C ASN A 805 10.48 66.08 33.33
N ASN A 806 9.92 66.65 32.26
CA ASN A 806 10.57 67.68 31.44
C ASN A 806 9.73 68.97 31.27
N ASN A 807 8.90 69.32 32.27
CA ASN A 807 8.08 70.54 32.22
C ASN A 807 7.86 71.22 33.59
N ASN A 808 8.89 71.28 34.46
CA ASN A 808 8.87 72.22 35.58
C ASN A 808 10.26 72.59 36.17
N ASN A 809 11.09 73.33 35.42
CA ASN A 809 11.90 74.41 36.04
C ASN A 809 12.46 75.40 35.00
N ASN A 810 12.08 76.68 35.07
CA ASN A 810 12.72 77.75 34.30
C ASN A 810 12.63 79.12 35.01
N ASN A 811 13.30 79.25 36.15
CA ASN A 811 13.85 80.47 36.75
C ASN A 811 14.63 80.04 38.01
N ASN A 812 15.89 80.39 38.25
CA ASN A 812 16.33 81.76 38.52
C ASN A 812 17.87 81.88 38.54
N ASN A 813 18.42 82.66 37.60
CA ASN A 813 19.48 83.70 37.77
C ASN A 813 20.66 83.54 38.78
N ASN A 814 21.90 83.70 38.27
CA ASN A 814 23.15 84.15 38.95
C ASN A 814 23.69 83.36 40.18
N ASN A 815 25.01 83.24 40.43
CA ASN A 815 26.13 84.14 40.12
C ASN A 815 27.51 83.44 40.12
N ASN A 816 28.50 84.00 39.41
CA ASN A 816 29.98 83.87 39.53
C ASN A 816 30.65 82.46 39.63
N ASN A 817 31.56 82.09 38.71
CA ASN A 817 32.98 82.52 38.54
C ASN A 817 33.94 81.79 39.53
N ASN A 818 35.10 81.21 39.18
CA ASN A 818 36.17 81.51 38.21
C ASN A 818 36.94 80.17 37.92
N ASN A 819 37.81 79.94 36.91
CA ASN A 819 38.53 80.78 35.94
C ASN A 819 39.04 79.93 34.73
N ASN A 820 39.20 80.56 33.55
CA ASN A 820 40.13 80.31 32.41
C ASN A 820 40.96 78.99 32.28
N ASN A 821 41.34 78.46 31.10
CA ASN A 821 41.01 78.63 29.65
C ASN A 821 41.79 77.50 28.87
N ASN A 822 42.00 77.39 27.54
CA ASN A 822 41.71 78.18 26.33
C ASN A 822 41.69 77.31 25.05
N ASN A 823 40.94 77.73 24.03
CA ASN A 823 41.15 77.66 22.56
C ASN A 823 41.91 76.48 21.85
N ASN A 824 41.53 76.07 20.62
CA ASN A 824 40.36 76.42 19.77
C ASN A 824 40.16 75.42 18.60
N ASN A 825 38.91 75.32 18.11
CA ASN A 825 38.44 75.17 16.70
C ASN A 825 39.15 74.27 15.64
N ASN A 826 38.45 73.69 14.64
CA ASN A 826 37.05 73.85 14.23
C ASN A 826 36.50 72.62 13.45
N ASN A 827 35.18 72.67 13.20
CA ASN A 827 34.48 72.22 12.00
C ASN A 827 34.00 70.75 11.94
N ASN A 828 32.81 70.52 12.50
CA ASN A 828 31.88 69.49 12.03
C ASN A 828 30.46 70.09 12.04
N ASN A 829 29.75 70.06 10.91
CA ASN A 829 28.39 70.60 10.78
C ASN A 829 27.64 69.95 9.59
N ASN A 830 26.31 69.82 9.71
CA ASN A 830 25.41 68.99 8.90
C ASN A 830 25.76 67.48 8.94
N ASN A 831 24.81 66.55 9.04
CA ASN A 831 23.38 66.65 8.75
C ASN A 831 22.57 65.71 9.68
N ASN A 832 21.72 66.25 10.55
CA ASN A 832 20.81 65.45 11.39
C ASN A 832 19.34 65.81 11.11
N ASN A 833 18.78 65.22 10.05
CA ASN A 833 17.37 65.36 9.70
C ASN A 833 16.84 64.13 8.97
N ASN A 834 16.91 62.94 9.60
CA ASN A 834 16.24 61.74 9.06
C ASN A 834 16.05 60.63 10.12
N ASN A 835 15.06 60.76 11.03
CA ASN A 835 14.68 59.66 11.92
C ASN A 835 13.19 59.63 12.36
N ASN A 836 12.29 60.26 11.59
CA ASN A 836 10.86 60.39 11.93
C ASN A 836 9.94 59.44 11.14
N ASN A 837 10.49 58.39 10.52
CA ASN A 837 9.79 57.51 9.57
C ASN A 837 9.56 56.06 10.06
N ASN A 838 9.99 55.70 11.28
CA ASN A 838 9.85 54.33 11.79
C ASN A 838 8.56 54.07 12.60
N ASP A 839 7.97 55.10 13.22
CA ASP A 839 6.82 54.91 14.12
C ASP A 839 5.56 54.42 13.37
N ASN A 840 5.37 54.88 12.13
CA ASN A 840 4.27 54.45 11.24
C ASN A 840 4.28 52.94 10.89
N TYR A 841 5.38 52.22 11.17
CA TYR A 841 5.43 50.76 10.98
C TYR A 841 4.88 49.97 12.18
N PHE A 842 4.67 50.60 13.35
CA PHE A 842 4.16 49.92 14.54
C PHE A 842 2.62 49.84 14.54
N GLU A 843 1.93 50.95 14.24
CA GLU A 843 0.46 51.05 14.24
C GLU A 843 -0.21 49.99 13.35
N GLY A 844 0.39 49.69 12.19
CA GLY A 844 -0.14 48.70 11.24
C GLY A 844 -0.25 47.28 11.78
N TYR A 845 0.64 46.88 12.71
CA TYR A 845 0.56 45.56 13.35
C TYR A 845 -0.40 45.54 14.55
N GLU A 846 -0.49 46.64 15.30
CA GLU A 846 -1.44 46.78 16.40
C GLU A 846 -2.89 46.72 15.88
N MET A 847 -3.16 47.37 14.74
CA MET A 847 -4.42 47.25 13.99
C MET A 847 -4.77 45.81 13.60
N ILE A 848 -3.81 44.99 13.16
CA ILE A 848 -4.05 43.58 12.81
C ILE A 848 -4.42 42.74 14.03
N VAL A 849 -3.75 42.97 15.17
CA VAL A 849 -4.05 42.29 16.44
C VAL A 849 -5.44 42.71 16.97
N ILE A 850 -5.77 44.00 16.92
CA ILE A 850 -7.08 44.54 17.32
C ILE A 850 -8.20 44.01 16.41
N ALA A 851 -7.99 43.97 15.08
CA ALA A 851 -8.94 43.39 14.15
C ALA A 851 -9.20 41.90 14.44
N SER A 852 -8.15 41.12 14.66
CA SER A 852 -8.23 39.70 15.01
C SER A 852 -8.98 39.47 16.33
N LEU A 853 -8.72 40.29 17.34
CA LEU A 853 -9.44 40.30 18.62
C LEU A 853 -10.94 40.58 18.45
N ASN A 854 -11.29 41.53 17.58
CA ASN A 854 -12.68 41.89 17.32
C ASN A 854 -13.42 40.78 16.55
N SER A 855 -12.79 40.17 15.54
CA SER A 855 -13.33 38.99 14.85
C SER A 855 -13.54 37.82 15.80
N TYR A 856 -12.57 37.50 16.67
CA TYR A 856 -12.72 36.41 17.65
C TYR A 856 -13.87 36.66 18.63
N LYS A 857 -13.98 37.88 19.19
CA LYS A 857 -15.10 38.28 20.07
C LYS A 857 -16.46 38.18 19.35
N TYR A 858 -16.52 38.56 18.08
CA TYR A 858 -17.72 38.48 17.25
C TYR A 858 -18.15 37.02 17.03
N CYS A 859 -17.23 36.13 16.64
CA CYS A 859 -17.48 34.70 16.50
C CYS A 859 -17.95 34.05 17.82
N LYS A 860 -17.31 34.38 18.96
CA LYS A 860 -17.76 33.92 20.29
C LYS A 860 -19.16 34.42 20.66
N SER A 861 -19.54 35.64 20.22
CA SER A 861 -20.90 36.16 20.42
C SER A 861 -21.94 35.42 19.57
N ILE A 862 -21.60 35.00 18.35
CA ILE A 862 -22.47 34.19 17.49
C ILE A 862 -22.63 32.79 18.07
N GLU A 863 -21.54 32.12 18.44
CA GLU A 863 -21.56 30.79 19.07
C GLU A 863 -22.48 30.75 20.30
N SER A 864 -22.39 31.76 21.18
CA SER A 864 -23.28 31.89 22.34
C SER A 864 -24.76 32.01 21.96
N LYS A 865 -25.09 32.77 20.91
CA LYS A 865 -26.48 33.03 20.45
C LYS A 865 -27.08 31.91 19.59
N VAL A 866 -26.23 31.00 19.11
CA VAL A 866 -26.66 29.74 18.50
C VAL A 866 -26.93 28.69 19.58
N LEU A 867 -26.11 28.66 20.63
CA LEU A 867 -26.27 27.73 21.77
C LEU A 867 -27.47 28.06 22.68
N ASP A 868 -27.86 29.34 22.79
CA ASP A 868 -29.06 29.76 23.54
C ASP A 868 -30.37 29.75 22.70
N GLY A 869 -30.29 29.46 21.40
CA GLY A 869 -31.43 29.39 20.49
C GLY A 869 -32.04 30.74 20.09
N SER A 870 -31.40 31.88 20.39
CA SER A 870 -31.95 33.21 20.11
C SER A 870 -31.89 33.65 18.64
N LEU A 871 -31.17 32.94 17.77
CA LEU A 871 -31.09 33.22 16.33
C LEU A 871 -32.26 32.60 15.53
N LEU A 872 -33.17 33.44 15.04
CA LEU A 872 -34.16 33.09 14.00
C LEU A 872 -33.74 33.65 12.62
N PRO A 873 -34.03 32.95 11.49
CA PRO A 873 -33.26 33.17 10.25
C PRO A 873 -33.61 34.41 9.41
N GLU A 874 -34.63 35.19 9.78
CA GLU A 874 -35.34 36.05 8.81
C GLU A 874 -34.94 37.54 8.83
N LYS A 875 -33.91 37.95 9.60
CA LYS A 875 -33.38 39.33 9.59
C LYS A 875 -31.86 39.42 9.71
N LEU A 876 -31.19 39.49 8.57
CA LEU A 876 -29.84 40.06 8.43
C LEU A 876 -29.88 41.28 7.49
N SER A 877 -30.39 42.41 8.00
CA SER A 877 -30.31 43.70 7.32
C SER A 877 -29.03 44.44 7.71
N THR A 878 -28.11 44.58 6.76
CA THR A 878 -27.13 45.69 6.64
C THR A 878 -26.56 46.26 7.95
N ASN A 879 -25.53 45.61 8.52
CA ASN A 879 -24.56 46.27 9.42
C ASN A 879 -23.27 45.43 9.54
N ALA A 880 -22.39 45.55 8.55
CA ALA A 880 -21.01 45.08 8.60
C ALA A 880 -20.06 46.28 8.29
N PRO A 881 -18.92 46.43 8.98
CA PRO A 881 -18.04 47.59 8.79
C PRO A 881 -17.33 47.55 7.42
N PRO A 882 -17.07 48.69 6.75
CA PRO A 882 -16.80 48.70 5.30
C PRO A 882 -15.48 48.08 4.83
N ASN A 883 -14.50 47.87 5.71
CA ASN A 883 -13.09 47.65 5.33
C ASN A 883 -12.63 46.18 5.41
N PHE A 884 -13.49 45.21 5.10
CA PHE A 884 -13.15 43.78 5.20
C PHE A 884 -12.31 43.21 4.03
N GLY A 885 -12.16 43.97 2.93
CA GLY A 885 -11.69 43.45 1.64
C GLY A 885 -10.17 43.35 1.39
N GLN A 886 -9.30 43.83 2.29
CA GLN A 886 -7.87 44.06 1.97
C GLN A 886 -6.86 43.08 2.60
N CYS A 887 -7.28 42.13 3.45
CA CYS A 887 -6.34 41.38 4.32
C CYS A 887 -6.01 39.92 3.88
N PHE A 888 -6.49 39.43 2.74
CA PHE A 888 -6.23 38.05 2.30
C PHE A 888 -5.61 37.98 0.89
N SER A 889 -4.62 37.10 0.73
CA SER A 889 -4.03 36.84 -0.59
C SER A 889 -4.99 36.03 -1.47
N TRP A 890 -4.98 36.28 -2.78
CA TRP A 890 -5.79 35.53 -3.75
C TRP A 890 -5.62 34.01 -3.64
N LYS A 891 -4.39 33.53 -3.40
CA LYS A 891 -4.10 32.09 -3.20
C LYS A 891 -4.74 31.51 -1.94
N THR A 892 -4.95 32.34 -0.91
CA THR A 892 -5.65 31.93 0.32
C THR A 892 -7.14 31.75 0.04
N MET A 893 -7.75 32.68 -0.69
CA MET A 893 -9.15 32.60 -1.14
C MET A 893 -9.36 31.41 -2.09
N GLU A 894 -8.47 31.24 -3.08
CA GLU A 894 -8.50 30.14 -4.05
C GLU A 894 -8.49 28.77 -3.34
N LYS A 895 -7.64 28.59 -2.33
CA LYS A 895 -7.57 27.35 -1.54
C LYS A 895 -8.86 27.11 -0.74
N TRP A 896 -9.37 28.13 -0.02
CA TRP A 896 -10.59 27.98 0.77
C TRP A 896 -11.81 27.65 -0.11
N PHE A 897 -11.94 28.29 -1.27
CA PHE A 897 -13.02 28.01 -2.22
C PHE A 897 -12.86 26.63 -2.90
N LEU A 898 -11.63 26.17 -3.12
CA LEU A 898 -11.31 24.81 -3.60
C LEU A 898 -11.67 23.70 -2.61
N GLU A 899 -11.51 23.95 -1.31
CA GLU A 899 -11.75 22.95 -0.27
C GLU A 899 -13.26 22.77 0.00
N ASN A 900 -14.03 23.86 0.09
CA ASN A 900 -15.47 23.79 0.40
C ASN A 900 -16.37 23.35 -0.78
N THR A 901 -16.02 23.70 -2.03
CA THR A 901 -16.87 23.35 -3.20
C THR A 901 -16.71 21.90 -3.67
N ARG A 902 -15.72 21.16 -3.17
CA ARG A 902 -15.36 19.82 -3.69
C ARG A 902 -16.29 18.69 -3.24
N ASP A 903 -16.98 18.87 -2.12
CA ASP A 903 -17.79 17.85 -1.44
C ASP A 903 -19.31 18.00 -1.65
N ILE A 904 -19.77 18.86 -2.58
CA ILE A 904 -21.20 19.12 -2.82
C ILE A 904 -22.07 17.84 -2.97
N PRO A 905 -21.68 16.81 -3.75
CA PRO A 905 -22.48 15.57 -3.85
C PRO A 905 -22.59 14.82 -2.52
N LYS A 906 -21.57 14.91 -1.66
CA LYS A 906 -21.50 14.29 -0.34
C LYS A 906 -22.34 15.07 0.68
N VAL A 907 -22.31 16.40 0.66
CA VAL A 907 -23.22 17.26 1.44
C VAL A 907 -24.69 16.97 1.09
N ILE A 908 -25.00 16.81 -0.19
CA ILE A 908 -26.34 16.40 -0.66
C ILE A 908 -26.70 15.00 -0.14
N SER A 909 -25.78 14.03 -0.19
CA SER A 909 -26.02 12.66 0.33
C SER A 909 -26.25 12.59 1.84
N LEU A 910 -25.74 13.56 2.60
CA LEU A 910 -25.91 13.70 4.05
C LEU A 910 -27.17 14.51 4.43
N GLY A 911 -27.89 15.07 3.45
CA GLY A 911 -29.15 15.79 3.69
C GLY A 911 -29.01 17.12 4.45
N ASN A 912 -27.81 17.71 4.54
CA ASN A 912 -27.62 18.97 5.26
C ASN A 912 -28.03 20.17 4.39
N TYR A 913 -29.31 20.56 4.49
CA TYR A 913 -29.91 21.63 3.70
C TYR A 913 -29.30 23.02 3.98
N ASN A 914 -28.92 23.32 5.22
CA ASN A 914 -28.45 24.66 5.61
C ASN A 914 -27.14 25.00 4.89
N HIS A 915 -26.21 24.05 4.85
CA HIS A 915 -24.90 24.20 4.20
C HIS A 915 -24.98 24.44 2.67
N LEU A 916 -26.09 24.07 2.03
CA LEU A 916 -26.37 24.37 0.62
C LEU A 916 -27.00 25.76 0.42
N VAL A 917 -27.75 26.26 1.41
CA VAL A 917 -28.30 27.63 1.41
C VAL A 917 -27.20 28.65 1.74
N GLU A 918 -26.34 28.34 2.72
CA GLU A 918 -25.15 29.13 3.06
C GLU A 918 -24.24 29.27 1.84
N LEU A 919 -23.88 28.17 1.17
CA LEU A 919 -23.10 28.20 -0.07
C LEU A 919 -23.76 29.03 -1.19
N ALA A 920 -25.08 28.95 -1.36
CA ALA A 920 -25.79 29.76 -2.36
C ALA A 920 -25.74 31.26 -2.04
N ASN A 921 -25.91 31.61 -0.76
CA ASN A 921 -25.82 32.99 -0.29
C ASN A 921 -24.40 33.54 -0.41
N GLU A 922 -23.36 32.75 -0.10
CA GLU A 922 -21.96 33.12 -0.29
C GLU A 922 -21.64 33.37 -1.78
N ILE A 923 -22.04 32.46 -2.68
CA ILE A 923 -21.85 32.64 -4.13
C ILE A 923 -22.51 33.95 -4.60
N GLN A 924 -23.76 34.21 -4.18
CA GLN A 924 -24.47 35.45 -4.49
C GLN A 924 -23.79 36.70 -3.90
N GLN A 925 -23.20 36.61 -2.71
CA GLN A 925 -22.47 37.72 -2.09
C GLN A 925 -21.16 38.01 -2.83
N TYR A 926 -20.45 36.98 -3.29
CA TYR A 926 -19.20 37.13 -4.02
C TYR A 926 -19.39 37.54 -5.49
N SER A 927 -20.45 37.10 -6.19
CA SER A 927 -20.74 37.55 -7.56
C SER A 927 -20.85 39.07 -7.64
N ASN A 928 -21.51 39.67 -6.66
CA ASN A 928 -21.73 41.11 -6.54
C ASN A 928 -20.44 41.91 -6.20
N SER A 929 -19.29 41.24 -6.06
CA SER A 929 -17.98 41.86 -5.80
C SER A 929 -16.98 41.73 -6.96
N LEU A 930 -17.36 41.06 -8.06
CA LEU A 930 -16.44 40.59 -9.10
C LEU A 930 -16.43 41.42 -10.41
N GLU A 931 -17.13 42.56 -10.47
CA GLU A 931 -17.37 43.38 -11.68
C GLU A 931 -16.12 43.87 -12.45
N ASN A 932 -14.89 43.59 -12.00
CA ASN A 932 -13.64 44.08 -12.61
C ASN A 932 -12.56 43.00 -12.86
N CYS A 933 -12.90 41.70 -12.93
CA CYS A 933 -11.91 40.60 -13.10
C CYS A 933 -12.12 39.71 -14.35
N ASN A 934 -11.16 39.72 -15.27
CA ASN A 934 -11.33 39.25 -16.65
C ASN A 934 -10.72 37.84 -16.92
N HIS A 935 -11.27 36.77 -16.33
CA HIS A 935 -10.75 35.38 -16.45
C HIS A 935 -11.83 34.29 -16.72
N THR A 936 -12.64 34.51 -17.76
CA THR A 936 -13.73 33.60 -18.20
C THR A 936 -13.34 32.12 -18.40
N ASN A 937 -12.14 31.85 -18.93
CA ASN A 937 -11.66 30.48 -19.23
C ASN A 937 -11.60 29.54 -18.00
N TYR A 938 -11.49 30.08 -16.78
CA TYR A 938 -11.37 29.26 -15.57
C TYR A 938 -12.74 28.85 -14.99
N LEU A 939 -13.75 29.74 -15.06
CA LEU A 939 -15.14 29.43 -14.71
C LEU A 939 -15.74 28.39 -15.64
N ALA A 940 -15.56 28.55 -16.97
CA ALA A 940 -16.04 27.59 -17.97
C ALA A 940 -15.50 26.16 -17.70
N LYS A 941 -14.24 26.03 -17.28
CA LYS A 941 -13.60 24.74 -16.96
C LYS A 941 -14.12 24.11 -15.66
N ARG A 942 -14.73 24.89 -14.74
CA ARG A 942 -15.40 24.37 -13.53
C ARG A 942 -16.89 24.06 -13.75
N TYR A 943 -17.60 24.85 -14.57
CA TYR A 943 -18.97 24.53 -15.00
C TYR A 943 -19.05 23.14 -15.64
N TYR A 944 -18.04 22.79 -16.46
CA TYR A 944 -17.88 21.46 -17.05
C TYR A 944 -17.80 20.32 -16.01
N ASN A 945 -17.09 20.55 -14.88
CA ASN A 945 -16.94 19.55 -13.81
C ASN A 945 -18.19 19.39 -12.93
N LEU A 946 -19.09 20.38 -12.89
CA LEU A 946 -20.37 20.29 -12.19
C LEU A 946 -21.48 19.61 -13.01
N GLY A 947 -21.22 19.23 -14.26
CA GLY A 947 -22.23 18.73 -15.21
C GLY A 947 -23.02 17.47 -14.79
N SER A 948 -22.61 16.76 -13.73
CA SER A 948 -23.36 15.66 -13.11
C SER A 948 -24.43 16.12 -12.10
N VAL A 949 -24.30 17.33 -11.53
CA VAL A 949 -25.19 17.87 -10.47
C VAL A 949 -26.27 18.74 -11.11
N LYS A 950 -27.09 18.16 -11.99
CA LYS A 950 -28.22 18.87 -12.59
C LYS A 950 -29.42 18.92 -11.64
N SER A 951 -30.06 20.08 -11.47
CA SER A 951 -31.29 20.22 -10.67
C SER A 951 -32.41 19.28 -11.12
N GLN A 952 -32.42 18.89 -12.40
CA GLN A 952 -33.34 17.89 -12.96
C GLN A 952 -33.22 16.51 -12.30
N ASN A 953 -32.03 16.11 -11.83
CA ASN A 953 -31.74 14.79 -11.26
C ASN A 953 -32.31 14.58 -9.84
N TYR A 954 -32.82 15.62 -9.19
CA TYR A 954 -33.25 15.58 -7.79
C TYR A 954 -34.78 15.62 -7.69
N SER A 955 -35.35 14.66 -6.96
CA SER A 955 -36.79 14.52 -6.73
C SER A 955 -37.33 15.41 -5.60
N ASN A 956 -36.50 15.79 -4.63
CA ASN A 956 -36.87 16.70 -3.55
C ASN A 956 -36.98 18.15 -4.08
N PRO A 957 -38.16 18.81 -4.01
CA PRO A 957 -38.37 20.12 -4.60
C PRO A 957 -37.57 21.25 -3.91
N LYS A 958 -37.20 21.11 -2.62
CA LYS A 958 -36.32 22.08 -1.95
C LYS A 958 -34.90 22.00 -2.47
N ILE A 959 -34.33 20.78 -2.57
CA ILE A 959 -33.00 20.56 -3.15
C ILE A 959 -32.97 21.03 -4.60
N LYS A 960 -34.00 20.66 -5.38
CA LYS A 960 -34.14 21.07 -6.78
C LYS A 960 -34.17 22.59 -6.94
N LYS A 961 -34.84 23.33 -6.05
CA LYS A 961 -34.83 24.80 -6.06
C LYS A 961 -33.44 25.36 -5.73
N ILE A 962 -32.80 24.89 -4.66
CA ILE A 962 -31.48 25.40 -4.23
C ILE A 962 -30.42 25.10 -5.29
N ILE A 963 -30.36 23.88 -5.83
CA ILE A 963 -29.42 23.54 -6.90
C ILE A 963 -29.71 24.35 -8.16
N LYS A 964 -30.99 24.60 -8.52
CA LYS A 964 -31.31 25.48 -9.65
C LYS A 964 -30.86 26.93 -9.44
N THR A 965 -30.95 27.46 -8.21
CA THR A 965 -30.40 28.78 -7.88
C THR A 965 -28.86 28.78 -7.97
N ILE A 966 -28.18 27.71 -7.55
CA ILE A 966 -26.72 27.58 -7.73
C ILE A 966 -26.35 27.41 -9.21
N GLU A 967 -27.13 26.70 -10.02
CA GLU A 967 -26.96 26.63 -11.48
C GLU A 967 -27.08 28.05 -12.09
N GLU A 968 -28.11 28.81 -11.71
CA GLU A 968 -28.36 30.18 -12.21
C GLU A 968 -27.25 31.15 -11.79
N LEU A 969 -26.77 31.07 -10.55
CA LEU A 969 -25.66 31.90 -10.01
C LEU A 969 -24.27 31.50 -10.54
N LEU A 970 -24.14 30.40 -11.28
CA LEU A 970 -22.91 29.97 -11.95
C LEU A 970 -22.98 30.10 -13.49
N ILE A 971 -24.12 30.55 -14.02
CA ILE A 971 -24.35 30.87 -15.44
C ILE A 971 -24.22 32.39 -15.67
N ASN A 972 -24.69 33.19 -14.71
CA ASN A 972 -24.53 34.65 -14.66
C ASN A 972 -23.09 35.05 -14.28
#